data_AF-A0A2K3D5H5-F1
#
_entry.id   AF-A0A2K3D5H5-F1
#
_cell.length_a   1.000
_cell.length_b   1.000
_cell.length_c   1.000
_cell.angle_alpha   90.00
_cell.angle_beta   90.00
_cell.angle_gamma   90.00
#
_symmetry.space_group_name_H-M   'P 1'
#
loop_
_entity.id
_entity.type
_entity.pdbx_description
1 polymer ?
#
loop_
_entity_poly.entity_id
_entity_poly.type
_entity_poly.pdbx_seq_one_letter_code
_entity_poly.pdbx_strand_id
1 'polypeptide(L)'
;MPGRRPAPLLLVALVWALGCQLRVNAFFFRSKPAPKQHPEHPAPALARAPAPAAAVGVPFTPGVSRCPANCSRFGSCNEETGSCDCLRNRMGPDCGRKLMRPGMLQRCQDMGYKDVKECLAKDQLCVNACNKLGRCVAGVCHCKKGYYGIDCALSMGQDGQPVLLAGKGYATRAKRPWVYVYELPPELSAWYNHRRLDRPTHMLFAQRLLSSGARIADGDQADYYYIPVRQRSAPESSLLVDAIKHIRQHYPWWNRTQGHKHFVIQTGDWGRAEMDPNLLQLTENMTWLTHWGLTTDRHDKILRWVPSYRPEKDVVVPVFISPGHFVKFSMIHTPLNPANKAKPRDKARFFFAGRICFNSKYPTKATWPHCDGDHWAYSAGVREKVFVSHWNRSGYHVARSEKRYGQYLARSLYCLAPPGAGHGQRQIQALFMGCVPVTIADGVAEPFEPAVNWTDWGVRVAEADVPQMHTLLDDIGPEQLAVKQARMRCAAQHMLYSSITGGVFGEDGAFDAFETTLEVMRVRAEHPDARQEDFRKLDAAFDAFMDCREPPGPQPAFRRLSGLLPDAQVLAELQAEEAAEAAAEAAAEAAEAARSSKGLGRDGEDEEGDEEQDEEDGGWAVEDGKVGERDQEAGTAAVLSAKARPPAAPGTPPLLALCSHAYSDIHNHDRSCYYVMRGGGYMGVPGGAICARGFKSRLAQCPRLWA
;
A
#
# COMPACT_ATOMS: atom_id res chain seq x y z
N MET A 1 -33.56 -75.79 14.09
CA MET A 1 -34.72 -75.65 15.00
C MET A 1 -35.00 -74.17 15.21
N PRO A 2 -36.11 -73.66 14.68
CA PRO A 2 -36.64 -72.33 14.99
C PRO A 2 -37.87 -72.44 15.92
N GLY A 3 -38.20 -71.38 16.65
CA GLY A 3 -39.47 -71.25 17.36
C GLY A 3 -39.52 -69.90 18.07
N ARG A 4 -40.57 -69.09 17.98
CA ARG A 4 -41.99 -69.33 17.66
C ARG A 4 -42.50 -68.05 16.96
N ARG A 5 -42.99 -68.15 15.74
CA ARG A 5 -44.35 -68.49 15.25
C ARG A 5 -45.30 -67.29 15.17
N PRO A 6 -46.11 -67.20 14.10
CA PRO A 6 -46.80 -65.99 13.67
C PRO A 6 -48.34 -66.12 13.74
N ALA A 7 -49.07 -65.03 13.46
CA ALA A 7 -50.42 -65.10 12.88
C ALA A 7 -50.81 -63.76 12.20
N PRO A 8 -51.64 -63.78 11.15
CA PRO A 8 -51.48 -62.89 9.99
C PRO A 8 -52.76 -62.16 9.54
N LEU A 9 -52.65 -61.51 8.37
CA LEU A 9 -53.68 -61.03 7.41
C LEU A 9 -54.31 -59.65 7.67
N LEU A 10 -53.88 -58.62 6.93
CA LEU A 10 -54.33 -58.17 5.58
C LEU A 10 -55.74 -57.57 5.58
N LEU A 11 -55.86 -56.27 5.28
CA LEU A 11 -56.44 -55.77 4.01
C LEU A 11 -56.35 -54.23 3.89
N VAL A 12 -55.83 -53.80 2.73
CA VAL A 12 -56.28 -52.66 1.87
C VAL A 12 -55.99 -51.20 2.28
N ALA A 13 -54.85 -50.73 1.78
CA ALA A 13 -54.61 -49.62 0.82
C ALA A 13 -55.36 -48.27 0.86
N LEU A 14 -54.56 -47.22 0.56
CA LEU A 14 -54.86 -45.87 0.00
C LEU A 14 -55.27 -44.82 1.07
N VAL A 15 -54.69 -43.62 1.22
CA VAL A 15 -54.13 -42.66 0.25
C VAL A 15 -53.36 -41.52 0.98
N TRP A 16 -52.25 -41.10 0.36
CA TRP A 16 -51.63 -39.75 0.30
C TRP A 16 -50.98 -39.04 1.51
N ALA A 17 -49.65 -38.87 1.33
CA ALA A 17 -48.91 -37.60 1.22
C ALA A 17 -48.76 -36.67 2.45
N LEU A 18 -47.52 -36.53 2.93
CA LEU A 18 -46.67 -35.31 2.92
C LEU A 18 -45.68 -35.31 4.10
N GLY A 19 -44.41 -35.00 3.84
CA GLY A 19 -43.48 -34.59 4.90
C GLY A 19 -41.99 -34.78 4.61
N CYS A 20 -41.41 -33.84 3.86
CA CYS A 20 -40.03 -33.34 3.95
C CYS A 20 -38.85 -34.31 4.12
N GLN A 21 -37.97 -34.37 3.10
CA GLN A 21 -36.52 -34.46 3.32
C GLN A 21 -35.74 -33.56 2.35
N LEU A 22 -34.86 -32.75 2.94
CA LEU A 22 -33.87 -31.88 2.32
C LEU A 22 -32.77 -32.71 1.62
N ARG A 23 -32.39 -32.26 0.43
CA ARG A 23 -31.25 -32.73 -0.36
C ARG A 23 -29.96 -32.00 0.06
N VAL A 24 -28.90 -32.78 0.26
CA VAL A 24 -27.51 -32.36 0.03
C VAL A 24 -26.94 -33.39 -0.95
N ASN A 25 -26.43 -32.97 -2.10
CA ASN A 25 -25.63 -33.85 -2.95
C ASN A 25 -24.50 -33.09 -3.63
N ALA A 26 -23.31 -33.69 -3.50
CA ALA A 26 -22.06 -33.32 -4.12
C ALA A 26 -22.10 -33.47 -5.65
N PHE A 27 -21.32 -32.66 -6.36
CA PHE A 27 -21.02 -32.89 -7.78
C PHE A 27 -19.51 -32.83 -8.01
N PHE A 28 -18.96 -33.99 -8.38
CA PHE A 28 -17.62 -34.23 -8.92
C PHE A 28 -17.48 -33.60 -10.32
N PHE A 29 -16.35 -32.95 -10.60
CA PHE A 29 -15.97 -32.58 -11.97
C PHE A 29 -15.24 -33.74 -12.65
N ARG A 30 -15.83 -34.21 -13.75
CA ARG A 30 -15.26 -35.17 -14.69
C ARG A 30 -14.54 -34.40 -15.80
N SER A 31 -13.30 -34.78 -16.09
CA SER A 31 -12.48 -34.25 -17.19
C SER A 31 -13.14 -34.49 -18.56
N LYS A 32 -13.11 -33.47 -19.43
CA LYS A 32 -13.46 -33.57 -20.86
C LYS A 32 -12.18 -33.52 -21.72
N PRO A 33 -12.14 -34.22 -22.87
CA PRO A 33 -10.97 -34.28 -23.74
C PRO A 33 -10.83 -33.02 -24.61
N ALA A 34 -9.61 -32.79 -25.11
CA ALA A 34 -9.20 -31.64 -25.92
C ALA A 34 -10.04 -31.46 -27.21
N PRO A 35 -10.28 -30.21 -27.66
CA PRO A 35 -11.00 -29.96 -28.90
C PRO A 35 -10.11 -30.16 -30.13
N LYS A 36 -10.70 -30.73 -31.19
CA LYS A 36 -10.10 -30.95 -32.51
C LYS A 36 -9.87 -29.61 -33.23
N GLN A 37 -8.74 -29.51 -33.93
CA GLN A 37 -8.40 -28.42 -34.85
C GLN A 37 -9.40 -28.38 -36.02
N HIS A 38 -9.92 -27.18 -36.32
CA HIS A 38 -10.68 -26.85 -37.52
C HIS A 38 -10.01 -25.66 -38.24
N PRO A 39 -10.14 -25.57 -39.57
CA PRO A 39 -9.21 -24.86 -40.44
C PRO A 39 -9.28 -23.33 -40.29
N GLU A 40 -8.12 -22.71 -40.48
CA GLU A 40 -7.88 -21.27 -40.44
C GLU A 40 -8.80 -20.52 -41.41
N HIS A 41 -9.66 -19.66 -40.85
CA HIS A 41 -10.29 -18.57 -41.60
C HIS A 41 -9.53 -17.27 -41.31
N PRO A 42 -9.22 -16.45 -42.33
CA PRO A 42 -8.47 -15.22 -42.14
C PRO A 42 -9.26 -14.26 -41.24
N ALA A 43 -8.56 -13.68 -40.27
CA ALA A 43 -9.11 -12.69 -39.34
C ALA A 43 -9.76 -11.53 -40.13
N PRO A 44 -10.97 -11.08 -39.77
CA PRO A 44 -11.53 -9.89 -40.39
C PRO A 44 -10.65 -8.70 -40.02
N ALA A 45 -10.16 -8.00 -41.04
CA ALA A 45 -9.48 -6.73 -40.87
C ALA A 45 -10.36 -5.82 -40.00
N LEU A 46 -9.84 -5.41 -38.84
CA LEU A 46 -10.45 -4.38 -38.00
C LEU A 46 -10.55 -3.10 -38.82
N ALA A 47 -11.72 -2.89 -39.42
CA ALA A 47 -12.06 -1.64 -40.06
C ALA A 47 -11.83 -0.53 -39.02
N ARG A 48 -10.94 0.41 -39.36
CA ARG A 48 -10.75 1.66 -38.63
C ARG A 48 -12.13 2.23 -38.31
N ALA A 49 -12.52 2.18 -37.04
CA ALA A 49 -13.71 2.88 -36.59
C ALA A 49 -13.52 4.36 -36.96
N PRO A 50 -14.52 5.02 -37.58
CA PRO A 50 -14.46 6.46 -37.74
C PRO A 50 -14.27 7.06 -36.34
N ALA A 51 -13.36 8.03 -36.23
CA ALA A 51 -13.11 8.74 -34.99
C ALA A 51 -14.48 9.12 -34.37
N PRO A 52 -14.76 8.75 -33.11
CA PRO A 52 -15.96 9.26 -32.47
C PRO A 52 -15.83 10.78 -32.51
N ALA A 53 -16.82 11.42 -33.13
CA ALA A 53 -17.00 12.85 -33.06
C ALA A 53 -16.85 13.23 -31.59
N ALA A 54 -15.89 14.10 -31.31
CA ALA A 54 -15.68 14.66 -30.00
C ALA A 54 -17.05 15.11 -29.44
N ALA A 55 -17.32 14.89 -28.14
CA ALA A 55 -18.38 15.64 -27.47
C ALA A 55 -17.98 17.14 -27.30
N VAL A 56 -17.35 17.71 -28.33
CA VAL A 56 -16.96 19.11 -28.49
C VAL A 56 -17.95 19.67 -29.50
N GLY A 57 -18.89 20.50 -29.05
CA GLY A 57 -19.85 21.08 -30.00
C GLY A 57 -20.95 21.96 -29.44
N VAL A 58 -21.21 21.96 -28.13
CA VAL A 58 -22.07 22.99 -27.54
C VAL A 58 -21.20 24.11 -26.99
N PRO A 59 -21.22 25.32 -27.59
CA PRO A 59 -20.49 26.47 -27.07
C PRO A 59 -20.84 26.68 -25.60
N PHE A 60 -19.82 26.85 -24.75
CA PHE A 60 -20.08 27.27 -23.37
C PHE A 60 -20.83 28.60 -23.39
N THR A 61 -21.98 28.66 -22.71
CA THR A 61 -22.69 29.92 -22.48
C THR A 61 -22.68 30.18 -20.97
N PRO A 62 -22.01 31.25 -20.51
CA PRO A 62 -21.95 31.57 -19.08
C PRO A 62 -23.36 31.61 -18.46
N GLY A 63 -23.55 30.89 -17.35
CA GLY A 63 -24.81 30.85 -16.62
C GLY A 63 -25.89 29.91 -17.18
N VAL A 64 -25.66 29.26 -18.33
CA VAL A 64 -26.56 28.25 -18.89
C VAL A 64 -26.03 26.85 -18.59
N SER A 65 -26.80 26.05 -17.87
CA SER A 65 -26.41 24.66 -17.55
C SER A 65 -26.46 23.79 -18.79
N ARG A 66 -25.48 22.90 -18.95
CA ARG A 66 -25.43 21.94 -20.07
C ARG A 66 -26.26 20.68 -19.83
N CYS A 67 -26.76 20.49 -18.61
CA CYS A 67 -27.54 19.31 -18.25
C CYS A 67 -29.05 19.51 -18.45
N PRO A 68 -29.83 18.41 -18.49
CA PRO A 68 -31.29 18.48 -18.49
C PRO A 68 -31.85 19.26 -17.31
N ALA A 69 -32.92 20.04 -17.52
CA ALA A 69 -33.46 21.00 -16.56
C ALA A 69 -33.78 20.42 -15.17
N ASN A 70 -34.20 19.15 -15.07
CA ASN A 70 -34.55 18.50 -13.81
C ASN A 70 -33.36 17.84 -13.08
N CYS A 71 -32.17 17.84 -13.69
CA CYS A 71 -31.02 17.12 -13.18
C CYS A 71 -30.72 17.45 -11.71
N SER A 72 -30.53 18.73 -11.38
CA SER A 72 -30.15 19.20 -10.04
C SER A 72 -31.18 18.92 -8.94
N ARG A 73 -32.36 18.37 -9.28
CA ARG A 73 -33.35 17.93 -8.28
C ARG A 73 -33.02 16.54 -7.74
N PHE A 74 -32.48 15.67 -8.59
CA PHE A 74 -32.34 14.23 -8.32
C PHE A 74 -30.93 13.67 -8.61
N GLY A 75 -30.01 14.54 -9.03
CA GLY A 75 -28.61 14.25 -9.31
C GLY A 75 -27.77 15.52 -9.28
N SER A 76 -26.49 15.39 -9.61
CA SER A 76 -25.55 16.50 -9.79
C SER A 76 -25.31 16.70 -11.29
N CYS A 77 -25.35 17.93 -11.78
CA CYS A 77 -25.03 18.19 -13.18
C CYS A 77 -23.52 18.26 -13.34
N ASN A 78 -22.92 17.37 -14.14
CA ASN A 78 -21.55 17.53 -14.58
C ASN A 78 -21.53 18.55 -15.74
N GLU A 79 -21.12 19.78 -15.43
CA GLU A 79 -21.12 20.88 -16.40
C GLU A 79 -20.01 20.73 -17.46
N GLU A 80 -19.02 19.87 -17.23
CA GLU A 80 -17.96 19.59 -18.20
C GLU A 80 -18.48 18.66 -19.31
N THR A 81 -19.21 17.60 -18.94
CA THR A 81 -19.69 16.57 -19.87
C THR A 81 -21.15 16.77 -20.31
N GLY A 82 -21.92 17.58 -19.59
CA GLY A 82 -23.37 17.71 -19.75
C GLY A 82 -24.18 16.53 -19.21
N SER A 83 -23.54 15.55 -18.54
CA SER A 83 -24.21 14.39 -17.98
C SER A 83 -24.82 14.67 -16.60
N CYS A 84 -25.94 14.02 -16.28
CA CYS A 84 -26.53 14.09 -14.95
C CYS A 84 -26.14 12.89 -14.10
N ASP A 85 -25.42 13.14 -13.01
CA ASP A 85 -24.94 12.14 -12.06
C ASP A 85 -26.04 11.80 -11.05
N CYS A 86 -26.75 10.70 -11.31
CA CYS A 86 -27.92 10.35 -10.52
C CYS A 86 -27.60 9.89 -9.10
N LEU A 87 -28.53 10.16 -8.18
CA LEU A 87 -28.59 9.45 -6.91
C LEU A 87 -28.89 7.96 -7.14
N ARG A 88 -28.43 7.08 -6.25
CA ARG A 88 -28.53 5.60 -6.39
C ARG A 88 -29.93 5.07 -6.69
N ASN A 89 -30.98 5.74 -6.20
CA ASN A 89 -32.38 5.34 -6.41
C ASN A 89 -33.05 6.00 -7.63
N ARG A 90 -32.26 6.65 -8.49
CA ARG A 90 -32.69 7.40 -9.66
C ARG A 90 -32.01 6.87 -10.92
N MET A 91 -32.59 7.20 -12.07
CA MET A 91 -32.07 6.86 -13.39
C MET A 91 -32.65 7.77 -14.48
N GLY A 92 -32.13 7.62 -15.70
CA GLY A 92 -32.53 8.42 -16.86
C GLY A 92 -31.67 9.67 -17.01
N PRO A 93 -31.77 10.36 -18.16
CA PRO A 93 -30.89 11.47 -18.50
C PRO A 93 -30.99 12.67 -17.55
N ASP A 94 -32.13 12.87 -16.89
CA ASP A 94 -32.37 13.95 -15.92
C ASP A 94 -32.54 13.44 -14.47
N CYS A 95 -32.31 12.14 -14.25
CA CYS A 95 -32.55 11.46 -12.97
C CYS A 95 -33.99 11.55 -12.42
N GLY A 96 -34.97 11.92 -13.24
CA GLY A 96 -36.37 12.09 -12.84
C GLY A 96 -37.04 10.77 -12.44
N ARG A 97 -36.64 9.66 -13.07
CA ARG A 97 -37.23 8.34 -12.87
C ARG A 97 -36.70 7.68 -11.59
N LYS A 98 -37.60 7.20 -10.74
CA LYS A 98 -37.26 6.34 -9.61
C LYS A 98 -37.04 4.91 -10.07
N LEU A 99 -36.06 4.24 -9.48
CA LEU A 99 -35.88 2.81 -9.69
C LEU A 99 -36.86 2.03 -8.82
N MET A 100 -37.55 1.04 -9.42
CA MET A 100 -38.46 0.16 -8.69
C MET A 100 -37.69 -0.78 -7.75
N ARG A 101 -38.36 -1.31 -6.72
CA ARG A 101 -37.71 -2.11 -5.66
C ARG A 101 -36.87 -3.30 -6.18
N PRO A 102 -37.33 -4.12 -7.15
CA PRO A 102 -36.49 -5.21 -7.68
C PRO A 102 -35.19 -4.70 -8.30
N GLY A 103 -35.27 -3.65 -9.14
CA GLY A 103 -34.09 -3.05 -9.75
C GLY A 103 -33.17 -2.39 -8.72
N MET A 104 -33.73 -1.77 -7.67
CA MET A 104 -32.94 -1.20 -6.58
C MET A 104 -32.21 -2.28 -5.78
N LEU A 105 -32.84 -3.42 -5.51
CA LEU A 105 -32.21 -4.53 -4.82
C LEU A 105 -31.02 -5.07 -5.62
N GLN A 106 -31.22 -5.34 -6.91
CA GLN A 106 -30.15 -5.81 -7.80
C GLN A 106 -28.98 -4.84 -7.80
N ARG A 107 -29.24 -3.54 -8.06
CA ARG A 107 -28.21 -2.50 -8.04
C ARG A 107 -27.43 -2.47 -6.73
N CYS A 108 -28.10 -2.58 -5.59
CA CYS A 108 -27.44 -2.60 -4.29
C CYS A 108 -26.56 -3.84 -4.11
N GLN A 109 -26.98 -5.00 -4.58
CA GLN A 109 -26.19 -6.23 -4.54
C GLN A 109 -24.94 -6.14 -5.42
N ASP A 110 -25.09 -5.60 -6.64
CA ASP A 110 -23.97 -5.37 -7.58
C ASP A 110 -22.89 -4.44 -6.97
N MET A 111 -23.30 -3.51 -6.11
CA MET A 111 -22.43 -2.58 -5.39
C MET A 111 -21.86 -3.15 -4.08
N GLY A 112 -22.17 -4.41 -3.72
CA GLY A 112 -21.68 -5.07 -2.51
C GLY A 112 -22.46 -4.74 -1.23
N TYR A 113 -23.71 -4.27 -1.33
CA TYR A 113 -24.60 -4.09 -0.18
C TYR A 113 -25.47 -5.33 0.05
N LYS A 114 -25.82 -5.60 1.32
CA LYS A 114 -26.67 -6.73 1.71
C LYS A 114 -28.11 -6.55 1.22
N ASP A 115 -28.64 -5.34 1.34
CA ASP A 115 -30.02 -5.00 0.99
C ASP A 115 -30.16 -3.49 0.68
N VAL A 116 -31.37 -3.11 0.25
CA VAL A 116 -31.70 -1.71 -0.09
C VAL A 116 -31.60 -0.78 1.14
N LYS A 117 -31.84 -1.29 2.36
CA LYS A 117 -31.79 -0.49 3.59
C LYS A 117 -30.36 -0.08 3.90
N GLU A 118 -29.40 -0.99 3.82
CA GLU A 118 -27.98 -0.69 4.00
C GLU A 118 -27.45 0.25 2.91
N CYS A 119 -27.82 -0.04 1.66
CA CYS A 119 -27.43 0.69 0.46
C CYS A 119 -27.89 2.16 0.43
N LEU A 120 -29.03 2.45 1.05
CA LEU A 120 -29.62 3.80 1.17
C LEU A 120 -29.50 4.39 2.58
N ALA A 121 -28.67 3.80 3.44
CA ALA A 121 -28.50 4.27 4.81
C ALA A 121 -27.89 5.67 4.85
N LYS A 122 -28.33 6.50 5.82
CA LYS A 122 -27.92 7.91 5.94
C LYS A 122 -26.51 8.09 6.50
N ASP A 123 -25.95 7.06 7.11
CA ASP A 123 -24.62 7.07 7.74
C ASP A 123 -23.49 6.69 6.75
N GLN A 124 -23.81 6.40 5.49
CA GLN A 124 -22.83 6.22 4.43
C GLN A 124 -22.03 7.52 4.24
N LEU A 125 -20.70 7.39 4.12
CA LEU A 125 -19.77 8.52 4.04
C LEU A 125 -19.58 8.93 2.59
N CYS A 126 -19.47 10.25 2.35
CA CYS A 126 -19.16 10.80 1.04
C CYS A 126 -17.72 11.31 1.00
N VAL A 127 -17.08 11.15 -0.16
CA VAL A 127 -15.72 11.63 -0.42
C VAL A 127 -15.63 13.11 -0.05
N ASN A 128 -14.64 13.43 0.79
CA ASN A 128 -14.37 14.77 1.31
C ASN A 128 -15.58 15.53 1.89
N ALA A 129 -16.61 14.83 2.37
CA ALA A 129 -17.86 15.42 2.87
C ALA A 129 -18.49 16.42 1.89
N CYS A 130 -18.37 16.16 0.58
CA CYS A 130 -18.90 16.99 -0.50
C CYS A 130 -18.48 18.47 -0.42
N ASN A 131 -17.32 18.77 0.21
CA ASN A 131 -16.77 20.12 0.38
C ASN A 131 -17.72 21.17 0.99
N LYS A 132 -18.82 20.76 1.65
CA LYS A 132 -19.96 21.63 2.01
C LYS A 132 -20.58 22.39 0.80
N LEU A 133 -20.23 21.97 -0.41
CA LEU A 133 -20.78 22.42 -1.69
C LEU A 133 -21.88 21.47 -2.18
N GLY A 134 -22.16 20.41 -1.43
CA GLY A 134 -23.30 19.52 -1.63
C GLY A 134 -23.81 18.94 -0.32
N ARG A 135 -24.79 18.04 -0.44
CA ARG A 135 -25.28 17.18 0.65
C ARG A 135 -24.87 15.73 0.37
N CYS A 136 -24.46 15.01 1.41
CA CYS A 136 -24.20 13.58 1.30
C CYS A 136 -25.53 12.81 1.30
N VAL A 137 -25.74 11.97 0.28
CA VAL A 137 -26.96 11.16 0.13
C VAL A 137 -26.56 9.72 -0.12
N ALA A 138 -26.63 8.90 0.93
CA ALA A 138 -26.27 7.48 0.85
C ALA A 138 -24.89 7.25 0.22
N GLY A 139 -23.88 8.03 0.62
CA GLY A 139 -22.51 7.92 0.12
C GLY A 139 -22.25 8.59 -1.24
N VAL A 140 -23.24 9.29 -1.81
CA VAL A 140 -23.09 10.05 -3.06
C VAL A 140 -23.26 11.55 -2.79
N CYS A 141 -22.38 12.36 -3.35
CA CYS A 141 -22.49 13.81 -3.25
C CYS A 141 -23.55 14.36 -4.21
N HIS A 142 -24.61 14.93 -3.64
CA HIS A 142 -25.58 15.73 -4.37
C HIS A 142 -25.20 17.21 -4.26
N CYS A 143 -24.58 17.71 -5.31
CA CYS A 143 -23.97 19.02 -5.34
C CYS A 143 -25.02 20.13 -5.44
N LYS A 144 -24.69 21.30 -4.89
CA LYS A 144 -25.45 22.53 -5.14
C LYS A 144 -25.35 22.87 -6.62
N LYS A 145 -26.39 23.49 -7.16
CA LYS A 145 -26.44 23.93 -8.57
C LYS A 145 -25.17 24.72 -8.93
N GLY A 146 -24.56 24.38 -10.07
CA GLY A 146 -23.30 24.96 -10.55
C GLY A 146 -22.02 24.28 -10.01
N TYR A 147 -22.14 23.37 -9.05
CA TYR A 147 -21.02 22.55 -8.55
C TYR A 147 -21.19 21.09 -8.95
N TYR A 148 -20.07 20.41 -9.17
CA TYR A 148 -20.05 19.02 -9.64
C TYR A 148 -18.78 18.27 -9.25
N GLY A 149 -18.73 17.01 -9.67
CA GLY A 149 -17.67 16.06 -9.40
C GLY A 149 -17.88 15.22 -8.15
N ILE A 150 -17.06 14.18 -7.98
CA ILE A 150 -17.23 13.14 -6.94
C ILE A 150 -17.37 13.70 -5.51
N ASP A 151 -16.77 14.87 -5.23
CA ASP A 151 -16.82 15.57 -3.95
C ASP A 151 -17.36 17.01 -4.04
N CYS A 152 -18.03 17.37 -5.13
CA CYS A 152 -18.55 18.72 -5.42
C CYS A 152 -17.50 19.84 -5.45
N ALA A 153 -16.23 19.52 -5.70
CA ALA A 153 -15.16 20.52 -5.73
C ALA A 153 -15.14 21.35 -7.01
N LEU A 154 -15.68 20.87 -8.13
CA LEU A 154 -15.60 21.56 -9.41
C LEU A 154 -16.80 22.49 -9.64
N SER A 155 -16.57 23.51 -10.45
CA SER A 155 -17.55 24.46 -10.99
C SER A 155 -17.02 25.04 -12.29
N MET A 156 -17.86 25.69 -13.10
CA MET A 156 -17.41 26.37 -14.32
C MET A 156 -17.06 27.83 -14.05
N GLY A 157 -15.87 28.26 -14.51
CA GLY A 157 -15.45 29.65 -14.57
C GLY A 157 -16.23 30.44 -15.61
N GLN A 158 -16.06 31.77 -15.60
CA GLN A 158 -16.70 32.67 -16.57
C GLN A 158 -16.17 32.47 -18.00
N ASP A 159 -14.92 32.00 -18.10
CA ASP A 159 -14.22 31.62 -19.31
C ASP A 159 -14.64 30.25 -19.86
N GLY A 160 -15.52 29.54 -19.15
CA GLY A 160 -15.96 28.20 -19.53
C GLY A 160 -14.94 27.11 -19.21
N GLN A 161 -13.97 27.39 -18.34
CA GLN A 161 -13.02 26.39 -17.86
C GLN A 161 -13.42 25.85 -16.48
N PRO A 162 -13.15 24.58 -16.16
CA PRO A 162 -13.33 24.04 -14.82
C PRO A 162 -12.47 24.78 -13.78
N VAL A 163 -13.05 25.07 -12.62
CA VAL A 163 -12.38 25.70 -11.48
C VAL A 163 -12.59 24.87 -10.23
N LEU A 164 -11.49 24.51 -9.57
CA LEU A 164 -11.50 23.80 -8.28
C LEU A 164 -11.79 24.77 -7.14
N LEU A 165 -12.82 24.45 -6.35
CA LEU A 165 -13.23 25.14 -5.13
C LEU A 165 -13.29 26.67 -5.33
N ALA A 166 -14.00 27.09 -6.38
CA ALA A 166 -14.12 28.50 -6.77
C ALA A 166 -14.46 29.41 -5.58
N GLY A 167 -13.73 30.51 -5.45
CA GLY A 167 -13.90 31.47 -4.36
C GLY A 167 -13.50 30.95 -2.96
N LYS A 168 -12.85 29.78 -2.85
CA LYS A 168 -12.35 29.24 -1.58
C LYS A 168 -10.84 29.39 -1.38
N GLY A 169 -10.14 29.98 -2.35
CA GLY A 169 -8.68 30.17 -2.30
C GLY A 169 -7.88 28.90 -2.58
N TYR A 170 -8.44 27.96 -3.34
CA TYR A 170 -7.67 26.80 -3.79
C TYR A 170 -6.71 27.21 -4.91
N ALA A 171 -5.44 26.86 -4.75
CA ALA A 171 -4.47 26.82 -5.84
C ALA A 171 -4.00 25.38 -6.09
N THR A 172 -3.53 25.04 -7.28
CA THR A 172 -2.73 23.81 -7.44
C THR A 172 -1.35 24.06 -6.82
N ARG A 173 -0.74 23.02 -6.24
CA ARG A 173 0.57 23.10 -5.59
C ARG A 173 1.66 23.34 -6.64
N ALA A 174 2.73 24.05 -6.30
CA ALA A 174 3.82 24.30 -7.26
C ALA A 174 4.52 23.01 -7.72
N LYS A 175 4.71 22.04 -6.80
CA LYS A 175 5.42 20.79 -7.10
C LYS A 175 4.62 19.85 -8.00
N ARG A 176 5.24 19.46 -9.11
CA ARG A 176 4.77 18.42 -10.06
C ARG A 176 4.79 17.02 -9.40
N PRO A 177 4.08 16.03 -9.94
CA PRO A 177 3.19 16.11 -11.10
C PRO A 177 1.82 16.66 -10.69
N TRP A 178 1.18 17.32 -11.64
CA TRP A 178 -0.23 17.67 -11.58
C TRP A 178 -1.07 16.57 -12.18
N VAL A 179 -2.13 16.19 -11.47
CA VAL A 179 -2.97 15.07 -11.84
C VAL A 179 -4.39 15.55 -12.09
N TYR A 180 -4.88 15.33 -13.29
CA TYR A 180 -6.30 15.47 -13.58
C TYR A 180 -7.01 14.18 -13.14
N VAL A 181 -8.11 14.32 -12.40
CA VAL A 181 -8.92 13.18 -11.96
C VAL A 181 -10.19 13.17 -12.81
N TYR A 182 -10.39 12.09 -13.57
CA TYR A 182 -11.60 11.96 -14.38
C TYR A 182 -12.86 11.99 -13.53
N GLU A 183 -13.79 12.87 -13.88
CA GLU A 183 -15.13 12.83 -13.35
C GLU A 183 -15.92 11.74 -14.08
N LEU A 184 -16.18 10.65 -13.37
CA LEU A 184 -16.90 9.49 -13.87
C LEU A 184 -18.31 9.46 -13.27
N PRO A 185 -19.30 8.88 -13.98
CA PRO A 185 -20.60 8.57 -13.41
C PRO A 185 -20.45 7.86 -12.06
N PRO A 186 -21.19 8.26 -11.01
CA PRO A 186 -21.01 7.74 -9.66
C PRO A 186 -21.09 6.21 -9.53
N GLU A 187 -21.80 5.53 -10.43
CA GLU A 187 -21.86 4.07 -10.53
C GLU A 187 -20.49 3.42 -10.76
N LEU A 188 -19.56 4.11 -11.42
CA LEU A 188 -18.23 3.58 -11.72
C LEU A 188 -17.20 3.88 -10.61
N SER A 189 -17.42 4.93 -9.80
CA SER A 189 -16.38 5.52 -8.93
C SER A 189 -16.74 5.65 -7.45
N ALA A 190 -18.02 5.77 -7.09
CA ALA A 190 -18.45 6.14 -5.73
C ALA A 190 -19.55 5.25 -5.13
N TRP A 191 -20.19 4.43 -5.95
CA TRP A 191 -21.38 3.69 -5.57
C TRP A 191 -21.12 2.41 -4.78
N TYR A 192 -19.90 1.86 -4.79
CA TYR A 192 -19.57 0.63 -4.08
C TYR A 192 -19.60 0.77 -2.55
N ASN A 193 -19.76 -0.36 -1.87
CA ASN A 193 -19.74 -0.42 -0.41
C ASN A 193 -18.32 -0.28 0.15
N HIS A 194 -17.90 0.96 0.34
CA HIS A 194 -16.60 1.33 0.90
C HIS A 194 -16.30 0.62 2.23
N ARG A 195 -17.32 0.38 3.09
CA ARG A 195 -17.17 -0.25 4.41
C ARG A 195 -16.77 -1.73 4.36
N ARG A 196 -16.90 -2.37 3.20
CA ARG A 196 -16.59 -3.79 3.00
C ARG A 196 -15.39 -4.02 2.10
N LEU A 197 -14.63 -2.97 1.78
CA LEU A 197 -13.39 -3.11 1.05
C LEU A 197 -12.34 -3.77 1.95
N ASP A 198 -11.82 -4.91 1.51
CA ASP A 198 -10.64 -5.55 2.13
C ASP A 198 -9.37 -4.73 1.89
N ARG A 199 -9.29 -4.04 0.73
CA ARG A 199 -8.13 -3.25 0.29
C ARG A 199 -8.53 -1.86 -0.22
N PRO A 200 -8.58 -0.85 0.66
CA PRO A 200 -9.10 0.48 0.34
C PRO A 200 -8.08 1.44 -0.30
N THR A 201 -6.87 0.98 -0.69
CA THR A 201 -5.76 1.84 -1.18
C THR A 201 -6.23 2.81 -2.27
N HIS A 202 -6.92 2.33 -3.32
CA HIS A 202 -7.41 3.15 -4.43
C HIS A 202 -8.28 4.33 -3.98
N MET A 203 -9.25 4.08 -3.09
CA MET A 203 -10.20 5.09 -2.61
C MET A 203 -9.50 6.11 -1.70
N LEU A 204 -8.57 5.65 -0.85
CA LEU A 204 -7.83 6.52 0.06
C LEU A 204 -6.82 7.39 -0.68
N PHE A 205 -6.14 6.81 -1.68
CA PHE A 205 -5.29 7.55 -2.59
C PHE A 205 -6.09 8.62 -3.34
N ALA A 206 -7.27 8.27 -3.88
CA ALA A 206 -8.17 9.23 -4.52
C ALA A 206 -8.55 10.37 -3.56
N GLN A 207 -9.01 10.04 -2.35
CA GLN A 207 -9.38 11.03 -1.34
C GLN A 207 -8.21 11.99 -1.03
N ARG A 208 -7.00 11.46 -0.89
CA ARG A 208 -5.79 12.25 -0.63
C ARG A 208 -5.44 13.11 -1.83
N LEU A 209 -5.44 12.57 -3.04
CA LEU A 209 -5.16 13.28 -4.29
C LEU A 209 -6.06 14.50 -4.49
N LEU A 210 -7.36 14.35 -4.22
CA LEU A 210 -8.34 15.44 -4.31
C LEU A 210 -8.08 16.57 -3.30
N SER A 211 -7.30 16.30 -2.24
CA SER A 211 -6.99 17.25 -1.15
C SER A 211 -5.55 17.76 -1.11
N SER A 212 -4.64 17.16 -1.87
CA SER A 212 -3.20 17.40 -1.73
C SER A 212 -2.69 18.67 -2.39
N GLY A 213 -3.53 19.31 -3.22
CA GLY A 213 -3.11 20.37 -4.11
C GLY A 213 -2.44 19.84 -5.39
N ALA A 214 -2.18 18.54 -5.53
CA ALA A 214 -1.67 17.96 -6.78
C ALA A 214 -2.75 17.85 -7.86
N ARG A 215 -4.03 17.96 -7.48
CA ARG A 215 -5.15 17.98 -8.44
C ARG A 215 -5.13 19.26 -9.27
N ILE A 216 -5.31 19.13 -10.58
CA ILE A 216 -5.51 20.26 -11.51
C ILE A 216 -6.91 20.21 -12.10
N ALA A 217 -7.50 21.39 -12.34
CA ALA A 217 -8.85 21.52 -12.91
C ALA A 217 -8.83 21.41 -14.44
N ASP A 218 -7.81 22.00 -15.06
CA ASP A 218 -7.58 21.96 -16.50
C ASP A 218 -6.75 20.73 -16.86
N GLY A 219 -7.37 19.78 -17.56
CA GLY A 219 -6.71 18.56 -17.99
C GLY A 219 -5.67 18.75 -19.09
N ASP A 220 -5.65 19.88 -19.81
CA ASP A 220 -4.60 20.20 -20.79
C ASP A 220 -3.26 20.54 -20.11
N GLN A 221 -3.29 20.90 -18.81
CA GLN A 221 -2.09 21.20 -18.01
C GLN A 221 -1.58 20.00 -17.19
N ALA A 222 -2.29 18.87 -17.24
CA ALA A 222 -2.00 17.71 -16.43
C ALA A 222 -0.80 16.90 -16.94
N ASP A 223 0.03 16.41 -16.01
CA ASP A 223 1.11 15.47 -16.31
C ASP A 223 0.56 14.03 -16.42
N TYR A 224 -0.42 13.72 -15.57
CA TYR A 224 -1.10 12.41 -15.53
C TYR A 224 -2.62 12.55 -15.38
N TYR A 225 -3.32 11.50 -15.81
CA TYR A 225 -4.76 11.35 -15.68
C TYR A 225 -5.09 10.12 -14.81
N TYR A 226 -5.74 10.35 -13.68
CA TYR A 226 -6.17 9.28 -12.79
C TYR A 226 -7.59 8.82 -13.12
N ILE A 227 -7.79 7.50 -13.24
CA ILE A 227 -9.09 6.86 -13.41
C ILE A 227 -9.54 6.27 -12.06
N PRO A 228 -10.48 6.92 -11.33
CA PRO A 228 -10.83 6.54 -9.95
C PRO A 228 -11.83 5.37 -9.89
N VAL A 229 -11.50 4.26 -10.55
CA VAL A 229 -12.28 3.01 -10.49
C VAL A 229 -11.62 2.00 -9.56
N ARG A 230 -12.44 1.15 -8.94
CA ARG A 230 -11.97 0.03 -8.12
C ARG A 230 -11.47 -1.10 -9.02
N GLN A 231 -10.26 -1.61 -8.77
CA GLN A 231 -9.67 -2.75 -9.47
C GLN A 231 -9.04 -3.74 -8.47
N ARG A 232 -9.79 -4.75 -8.06
CA ARG A 232 -9.38 -5.78 -7.09
C ARG A 232 -9.34 -7.18 -7.70
N SER A 233 -10.20 -7.49 -8.67
CA SER A 233 -10.35 -8.84 -9.24
C SER A 233 -10.99 -8.83 -10.63
N ALA A 234 -10.94 -9.95 -11.36
CA ALA A 234 -11.44 -10.09 -12.74
C ALA A 234 -12.84 -9.50 -12.99
N PRO A 235 -13.87 -9.71 -12.14
CA PRO A 235 -15.22 -9.17 -12.35
C PRO A 235 -15.28 -7.64 -12.45
N GLU A 236 -14.27 -6.94 -11.93
CA GLU A 236 -14.20 -5.47 -11.96
C GLU A 236 -13.57 -4.92 -13.23
N SER A 237 -13.12 -5.80 -14.14
CA SER A 237 -12.57 -5.38 -15.44
C SER A 237 -13.60 -4.54 -16.23
N SER A 238 -14.88 -4.88 -16.13
CA SER A 238 -15.98 -4.14 -16.78
C SER A 238 -16.06 -2.69 -16.32
N LEU A 239 -15.77 -2.39 -15.05
CA LEU A 239 -15.80 -1.01 -14.53
C LEU A 239 -14.76 -0.13 -15.23
N LEU A 240 -13.55 -0.66 -15.46
CA LEU A 240 -12.51 0.09 -16.15
C LEU A 240 -12.79 0.20 -17.66
N VAL A 241 -13.32 -0.85 -18.29
CA VAL A 241 -13.76 -0.79 -19.68
C VAL A 241 -14.84 0.29 -19.88
N ASP A 242 -15.87 0.30 -19.02
CA ASP A 242 -16.96 1.28 -19.08
C ASP A 242 -16.46 2.70 -18.77
N ALA A 243 -15.53 2.84 -17.82
CA ALA A 243 -14.89 4.13 -17.54
C ALA A 243 -14.09 4.64 -18.73
N ILE A 244 -13.27 3.80 -19.39
CA ILE A 244 -12.50 4.19 -20.59
C ILE A 244 -13.46 4.56 -21.73
N LYS A 245 -14.56 3.82 -21.90
CA LYS A 245 -15.59 4.14 -22.89
C LYS A 245 -16.20 5.52 -22.62
N HIS A 246 -16.60 5.80 -21.39
CA HIS A 246 -17.09 7.12 -20.98
C HIS A 246 -16.02 8.20 -21.23
N ILE A 247 -14.77 7.94 -20.83
CA ILE A 247 -13.66 8.88 -20.99
C ILE A 247 -13.47 9.25 -22.46
N ARG A 248 -13.42 8.27 -23.36
CA ARG A 248 -13.23 8.47 -24.81
C ARG A 248 -14.36 9.24 -25.48
N GLN A 249 -15.56 9.18 -24.91
CA GLN A 249 -16.74 9.89 -25.42
C GLN A 249 -16.75 11.35 -25.00
N HIS A 250 -16.33 11.65 -23.77
CA HIS A 250 -16.52 12.97 -23.17
C HIS A 250 -15.26 13.82 -23.04
N TYR A 251 -14.07 13.20 -23.06
CA TYR A 251 -12.81 13.89 -22.81
C TYR A 251 -11.79 13.61 -23.92
N PRO A 252 -10.95 14.60 -24.29
CA PRO A 252 -10.02 14.43 -25.39
C PRO A 252 -8.77 13.62 -25.01
N TRP A 253 -8.38 13.61 -23.73
CA TRP A 253 -7.03 13.24 -23.32
C TRP A 253 -6.69 11.77 -23.52
N TRP A 254 -7.63 10.83 -23.35
CA TRP A 254 -7.36 9.42 -23.64
C TRP A 254 -6.97 9.21 -25.10
N ASN A 255 -7.74 9.80 -26.03
CA ASN A 255 -7.46 9.63 -27.46
C ASN A 255 -6.17 10.36 -27.87
N ARG A 256 -5.84 11.49 -27.22
CA ARG A 256 -4.59 12.23 -27.47
C ARG A 256 -3.35 11.48 -26.98
N THR A 257 -3.40 10.87 -25.80
CA THR A 257 -2.24 10.20 -25.20
C THR A 257 -2.20 8.70 -25.45
N GLN A 258 -3.27 8.13 -26.02
CA GLN A 258 -3.44 6.69 -26.22
C GLN A 258 -3.23 5.86 -24.93
N GLY A 259 -3.53 6.45 -23.76
CA GLY A 259 -3.39 5.82 -22.45
C GLY A 259 -2.02 5.98 -21.79
N HIS A 260 -0.99 6.51 -22.45
CA HIS A 260 0.38 6.61 -21.90
C HIS A 260 0.52 7.47 -20.64
N LYS A 261 -0.40 8.43 -20.44
CA LYS A 261 -0.43 9.31 -19.27
C LYS A 261 -1.54 8.92 -18.29
N HIS A 262 -2.14 7.74 -18.46
CA HIS A 262 -3.30 7.31 -17.69
C HIS A 262 -2.90 6.23 -16.70
N PHE A 263 -3.44 6.33 -15.49
CA PHE A 263 -3.15 5.33 -14.46
C PHE A 263 -4.37 4.95 -13.63
N VAL A 264 -4.28 3.73 -13.09
CA VAL A 264 -5.26 3.13 -12.17
C VAL A 264 -4.52 2.44 -11.02
N ILE A 265 -5.20 2.26 -9.89
CA ILE A 265 -4.67 1.49 -8.75
C ILE A 265 -5.33 0.12 -8.72
N GLN A 266 -4.51 -0.92 -8.85
CA GLN A 266 -4.89 -2.31 -8.74
C GLN A 266 -4.44 -2.86 -7.39
N THR A 267 -5.37 -3.46 -6.64
CA THR A 267 -5.13 -3.89 -5.26
C THR A 267 -5.14 -5.40 -5.07
N GLY A 268 -5.38 -6.19 -6.12
CA GLY A 268 -5.41 -7.65 -6.08
C GLY A 268 -4.06 -8.29 -5.77
N ASP A 269 -4.11 -9.60 -5.51
CA ASP A 269 -2.98 -10.42 -5.11
C ASP A 269 -2.01 -10.70 -6.26
N TRP A 270 -2.50 -10.78 -7.51
CA TRP A 270 -1.70 -11.06 -8.70
C TRP A 270 -1.63 -9.91 -9.70
N GLY A 271 -1.75 -8.67 -9.24
CA GLY A 271 -1.53 -7.52 -10.11
C GLY A 271 -2.53 -7.46 -11.28
N ARG A 272 -2.06 -6.95 -12.42
CA ARG A 272 -2.86 -6.92 -13.66
C ARG A 272 -3.24 -8.32 -14.15
N ALA A 273 -2.54 -9.38 -13.76
CA ALA A 273 -2.82 -10.74 -14.23
C ALA A 273 -4.16 -11.29 -13.71
N GLU A 274 -4.78 -10.65 -12.72
CA GLU A 274 -6.15 -10.97 -12.30
C GLU A 274 -7.23 -10.40 -13.25
N MET A 275 -6.87 -9.56 -14.22
CA MET A 275 -7.82 -8.83 -15.05
C MET A 275 -8.15 -9.57 -16.35
N ASP A 276 -9.28 -9.22 -16.97
CA ASP A 276 -9.68 -9.78 -18.26
C ASP A 276 -8.65 -9.46 -19.36
N PRO A 277 -8.26 -10.42 -20.22
CA PRO A 277 -7.29 -10.19 -21.29
C PRO A 277 -7.65 -9.05 -22.25
N ASN A 278 -8.93 -8.83 -22.55
CA ASN A 278 -9.34 -7.73 -23.44
C ASN A 278 -9.13 -6.37 -22.76
N LEU A 279 -9.33 -6.30 -21.44
CA LEU A 279 -8.99 -5.10 -20.67
C LEU A 279 -7.47 -4.87 -20.71
N LEU A 280 -6.66 -5.91 -20.56
CA LEU A 280 -5.20 -5.79 -20.62
C LEU A 280 -4.71 -5.27 -21.97
N GLN A 281 -5.35 -5.65 -23.07
CA GLN A 281 -5.09 -5.10 -24.40
C GLN A 281 -5.53 -3.63 -24.49
N LEU A 282 -6.73 -3.29 -24.00
CA LEU A 282 -7.22 -1.90 -23.98
C LEU A 282 -6.33 -0.96 -23.16
N THR A 283 -5.65 -1.49 -22.15
CA THR A 283 -4.85 -0.74 -21.15
C THR A 283 -3.35 -1.03 -21.27
N GLU A 284 -2.89 -1.47 -22.44
CA GLU A 284 -1.49 -1.81 -22.71
C GLU A 284 -0.54 -0.64 -22.46
N ASN A 285 -0.97 0.59 -22.74
CA ASN A 285 -0.17 1.80 -22.56
C ASN A 285 -0.35 2.48 -21.20
N MET A 286 -1.32 2.06 -20.39
CA MET A 286 -1.55 2.65 -19.07
C MET A 286 -0.48 2.24 -18.06
N THR A 287 -0.21 3.12 -17.10
CA THR A 287 0.54 2.79 -15.88
C THR A 287 -0.39 2.14 -14.86
N TRP A 288 0.02 1.00 -14.32
CA TRP A 288 -0.68 0.35 -13.21
C TRP A 288 0.10 0.60 -11.92
N LEU A 289 -0.57 1.20 -10.93
CA LEU A 289 -0.09 1.19 -9.56
C LEU A 289 -0.57 -0.11 -8.92
N THR A 290 0.35 -1.01 -8.55
CA THR A 290 0.00 -2.38 -8.12
C THR A 290 0.67 -2.76 -6.80
N HIS A 291 0.09 -3.69 -6.06
CA HIS A 291 0.77 -4.30 -4.91
C HIS A 291 1.67 -5.48 -5.33
N TRP A 292 1.56 -6.01 -6.55
CA TRP A 292 2.22 -7.25 -6.96
C TRP A 292 3.27 -7.02 -8.05
N GLY A 293 4.54 -7.15 -7.66
CA GLY A 293 5.72 -6.86 -8.48
C GLY A 293 6.32 -8.04 -9.24
N LEU A 294 5.55 -9.10 -9.54
CA LEU A 294 6.11 -10.27 -10.22
C LEU A 294 6.48 -10.00 -11.68
N THR A 295 7.76 -10.15 -12.03
CA THR A 295 8.31 -9.97 -13.38
C THR A 295 8.58 -11.29 -14.12
N THR A 296 8.64 -12.40 -13.39
CA THR A 296 8.98 -13.72 -13.94
C THR A 296 7.81 -14.69 -13.86
N ASP A 297 7.79 -15.67 -14.77
CA ASP A 297 6.81 -16.74 -14.68
C ASP A 297 7.17 -17.68 -13.53
N ARG A 298 6.15 -18.02 -12.74
CA ARG A 298 6.25 -18.95 -11.62
C ARG A 298 5.20 -20.02 -11.77
N HIS A 299 5.47 -20.96 -12.66
CA HIS A 299 4.77 -22.24 -12.73
C HIS A 299 5.32 -23.22 -11.67
N ASP A 300 4.91 -23.06 -10.41
CA ASP A 300 4.91 -24.21 -9.52
C ASP A 300 3.62 -25.03 -9.78
N LYS A 301 3.61 -26.31 -9.36
CA LYS A 301 2.50 -27.23 -9.69
C LYS A 301 1.13 -26.77 -9.15
N ILE A 302 1.09 -25.81 -8.23
CA ILE A 302 -0.09 -25.43 -7.44
C ILE A 302 -0.45 -23.94 -7.59
N LEU A 303 0.52 -23.03 -7.57
CA LEU A 303 0.40 -21.60 -7.78
C LEU A 303 0.81 -21.28 -9.22
N ARG A 304 -0.18 -21.08 -10.09
CA ARG A 304 0.06 -20.67 -11.50
C ARG A 304 0.25 -19.16 -11.58
N TRP A 305 1.32 -18.63 -10.99
CA TRP A 305 1.62 -17.21 -11.02
C TRP A 305 2.29 -16.83 -12.35
N VAL A 306 1.75 -15.81 -13.00
CA VAL A 306 2.27 -15.30 -14.28
C VAL A 306 2.80 -13.89 -14.09
N PRO A 307 3.77 -13.43 -14.93
CA PRO A 307 4.27 -12.07 -14.88
C PRO A 307 3.13 -11.06 -14.96
N SER A 308 3.15 -10.06 -14.07
CA SER A 308 2.10 -9.04 -13.99
C SER A 308 2.63 -7.62 -13.85
N TYR A 309 3.90 -7.47 -13.48
CA TYR A 309 4.52 -6.18 -13.27
C TYR A 309 5.47 -5.86 -14.42
N ARG A 310 5.36 -4.63 -14.93
CA ARG A 310 6.17 -4.10 -16.02
C ARG A 310 7.05 -2.98 -15.50
N PRO A 311 8.33 -3.22 -15.17
CA PRO A 311 9.21 -2.22 -14.57
C PRO A 311 9.35 -0.92 -15.37
N GLU A 312 9.16 -0.98 -16.68
CA GLU A 312 9.23 0.17 -17.57
C GLU A 312 7.97 1.06 -17.52
N LYS A 313 6.82 0.55 -17.04
CA LYS A 313 5.52 1.25 -17.09
C LYS A 313 4.79 1.37 -15.76
N ASP A 314 4.85 0.33 -14.94
CA ASP A 314 4.06 0.19 -13.73
C ASP A 314 4.84 0.67 -12.50
N VAL A 315 4.16 0.82 -11.36
CA VAL A 315 4.79 1.16 -10.08
C VAL A 315 4.25 0.22 -9.02
N VAL A 316 5.14 -0.46 -8.29
CA VAL A 316 4.73 -1.24 -7.12
C VAL A 316 4.53 -0.26 -5.97
N VAL A 317 3.31 -0.19 -5.42
CA VAL A 317 2.98 0.69 -4.29
C VAL A 317 2.73 -0.13 -3.03
N PRO A 318 3.00 0.39 -1.83
CA PRO A 318 2.75 -0.33 -0.60
C PRO A 318 1.24 -0.46 -0.37
N VAL A 319 0.84 -1.57 0.26
CA VAL A 319 -0.53 -1.75 0.72
C VAL A 319 -0.87 -0.80 1.85
N PHE A 320 -2.11 -0.30 1.86
CA PHE A 320 -2.60 0.53 2.95
C PHE A 320 -2.71 -0.27 4.27
N ILE A 321 -1.88 0.06 5.26
CA ILE A 321 -2.00 -0.46 6.61
C ILE A 321 -2.94 0.42 7.42
N SER A 322 -4.13 -0.10 7.71
CA SER A 322 -5.15 0.64 8.44
C SER A 322 -4.81 0.84 9.93
N PRO A 323 -5.40 1.84 10.61
CA PRO A 323 -5.22 2.06 12.04
C PRO A 323 -5.55 0.85 12.93
N GLY A 324 -6.51 0.02 12.51
CA GLY A 324 -6.82 -1.24 13.18
C GLY A 324 -5.63 -2.22 13.18
N HIS A 325 -4.80 -2.19 12.14
CA HIS A 325 -3.55 -2.95 12.09
C HIS A 325 -2.49 -2.37 13.03
N PHE A 326 -2.43 -1.05 13.21
CA PHE A 326 -1.48 -0.45 14.17
C PHE A 326 -1.74 -0.94 15.59
N VAL A 327 -3.00 -1.10 15.98
CA VAL A 327 -3.38 -1.69 17.26
C VAL A 327 -3.13 -3.19 17.27
N LYS A 328 -3.65 -3.92 16.27
CA LYS A 328 -3.57 -5.39 16.20
C LYS A 328 -2.13 -5.92 16.22
N PHE A 329 -1.21 -5.22 15.56
CA PHE A 329 0.20 -5.62 15.46
C PHE A 329 1.11 -4.79 16.38
N SER A 330 0.52 -3.97 17.26
CA SER A 330 1.24 -3.11 18.21
C SER A 330 2.23 -2.13 17.58
N MET A 331 1.98 -1.67 16.34
CA MET A 331 2.85 -0.72 15.62
C MET A 331 2.96 0.65 16.28
N ILE A 332 1.99 1.02 17.13
CA ILE A 332 2.07 2.23 17.96
C ILE A 332 3.27 2.22 18.94
N HIS A 333 3.84 1.05 19.21
CA HIS A 333 5.03 0.85 20.02
C HIS A 333 6.30 0.65 19.19
N THR A 334 6.26 1.00 17.90
CA THR A 334 7.43 0.85 17.02
C THR A 334 8.66 1.53 17.63
N PRO A 335 9.83 0.86 17.63
CA PRO A 335 11.08 1.47 18.07
C PRO A 335 11.56 2.56 17.11
N LEU A 336 10.98 2.65 15.91
CA LEU A 336 11.32 3.71 14.95
C LEU A 336 10.78 5.07 15.38
N ASN A 337 9.81 5.16 16.29
CA ASN A 337 9.30 6.44 16.77
C ASN A 337 10.18 6.98 17.90
N PRO A 338 10.74 8.21 17.83
CA PRO A 338 11.63 8.75 18.85
C PRO A 338 10.94 8.99 20.20
N ALA A 339 9.61 9.15 20.20
CA ALA A 339 8.83 9.30 21.43
C ALA A 339 8.63 7.96 22.18
N ASN A 340 8.85 6.83 21.50
CA ASN A 340 8.79 5.51 22.12
C ASN A 340 10.14 5.17 22.76
N LYS A 341 10.11 4.62 23.99
CA LYS A 341 11.33 4.13 24.64
C LYS A 341 11.89 2.93 23.85
N ALA A 342 13.04 3.11 23.22
CA ALA A 342 13.77 2.04 22.55
C ALA A 342 14.11 0.91 23.54
N LYS A 343 13.98 -0.33 23.07
CA LYS A 343 14.35 -1.54 23.82
C LYS A 343 15.39 -2.32 23.01
N PRO A 344 16.31 -3.05 23.67
CA PRO A 344 17.24 -3.93 22.97
C PRO A 344 16.52 -4.96 22.10
N ARG A 345 17.14 -5.30 20.97
CA ARG A 345 16.67 -6.36 20.05
C ARG A 345 17.18 -7.74 20.48
N ASP A 346 16.66 -8.22 21.60
CA ASP A 346 17.11 -9.41 22.33
C ASP A 346 16.09 -10.58 22.29
N LYS A 347 15.02 -10.50 21.49
CA LYS A 347 13.97 -11.53 21.47
C LYS A 347 14.28 -12.74 20.60
N ALA A 348 14.83 -12.50 19.42
CA ALA A 348 15.30 -13.53 18.51
C ALA A 348 16.25 -12.91 17.50
N ARG A 349 17.23 -13.68 17.03
CA ARG A 349 18.03 -13.33 15.86
C ARG A 349 17.12 -13.25 14.63
N PHE A 350 16.28 -14.27 14.43
CA PHE A 350 15.31 -14.32 13.33
C PHE A 350 13.91 -14.65 13.84
N PHE A 351 12.91 -13.92 13.36
CA PHE A 351 11.52 -14.09 13.77
C PHE A 351 10.55 -14.29 12.60
N PHE A 352 9.67 -15.26 12.75
CA PHE A 352 8.46 -15.38 11.97
C PHE A 352 7.35 -16.00 12.82
N ALA A 353 6.17 -15.39 12.79
CA ALA A 353 4.96 -16.05 13.26
C ALA A 353 3.81 -15.86 12.28
N GLY A 354 3.17 -16.95 11.88
CA GLY A 354 1.99 -16.89 11.01
C GLY A 354 1.62 -18.22 10.37
N ARG A 355 0.59 -18.19 9.54
CA ARG A 355 0.18 -19.37 8.74
C ARG A 355 1.37 -19.90 7.94
N ILE A 356 1.74 -21.15 8.18
CA ILE A 356 2.77 -21.93 7.47
C ILE A 356 2.10 -22.68 6.31
N CYS A 357 1.24 -23.65 6.61
CA CYS A 357 0.48 -24.42 5.62
C CYS A 357 -0.79 -23.69 5.16
N PHE A 358 -1.20 -23.89 3.90
CA PHE A 358 -2.39 -23.25 3.32
C PHE A 358 -3.67 -23.48 4.14
N ASN A 359 -3.90 -24.72 4.58
CA ASN A 359 -5.08 -25.15 5.33
C ASN A 359 -5.14 -24.63 6.78
N SER A 360 -4.15 -23.85 7.23
CA SER A 360 -4.01 -23.39 8.61
C SER A 360 -3.90 -24.51 9.65
N LYS A 361 -3.57 -25.75 9.26
CA LYS A 361 -3.27 -26.84 10.19
C LYS A 361 -1.78 -26.88 10.52
N TYR A 362 -1.44 -27.59 11.60
CA TYR A 362 -0.05 -27.87 11.96
C TYR A 362 0.42 -29.01 11.06
N PRO A 363 1.71 -29.03 10.66
CA PRO A 363 2.40 -30.29 10.47
C PRO A 363 2.02 -31.24 11.61
N THR A 364 1.37 -32.36 11.29
CA THR A 364 0.94 -33.32 12.34
C THR A 364 2.14 -34.11 12.83
N LYS A 365 2.05 -34.87 13.92
CA LYS A 365 3.14 -35.81 14.29
C LYS A 365 3.55 -36.73 13.14
N ALA A 366 2.62 -37.06 12.23
CA ALA A 366 2.89 -37.90 11.08
C ALA A 366 3.65 -37.18 9.95
N THR A 367 3.55 -35.85 9.85
CA THR A 367 4.20 -35.07 8.79
C THR A 367 5.21 -34.07 9.34
N TRP A 368 5.44 -34.00 10.65
CA TRP A 368 6.28 -32.99 11.28
C TRP A 368 7.72 -33.06 10.76
N PRO A 369 8.34 -31.94 10.34
CA PRO A 369 7.86 -30.53 10.40
C PRO A 369 7.17 -30.00 9.12
N HIS A 370 6.75 -30.87 8.19
CA HIS A 370 6.17 -30.56 6.88
C HIS A 370 4.64 -30.44 6.83
N CYS A 371 4.13 -29.70 5.85
CA CYS A 371 2.70 -29.64 5.55
C CYS A 371 2.22 -30.93 4.87
N ASP A 372 0.94 -31.25 5.03
CA ASP A 372 0.30 -32.41 4.39
C ASP A 372 -0.14 -32.11 2.95
N GLY A 373 0.05 -33.07 2.04
CA GLY A 373 -0.36 -32.94 0.64
C GLY A 373 0.23 -31.71 -0.06
N ASP A 374 -0.59 -30.99 -0.81
CA ASP A 374 -0.19 -29.78 -1.56
C ASP A 374 -0.31 -28.47 -0.75
N HIS A 375 -0.51 -28.57 0.57
CA HIS A 375 -0.67 -27.38 1.42
C HIS A 375 0.64 -26.60 1.65
N TRP A 376 1.76 -27.14 1.17
CA TRP A 376 3.08 -26.52 1.20
C TRP A 376 3.19 -25.30 0.29
N ALA A 377 2.49 -25.29 -0.84
CA ALA A 377 2.71 -24.27 -1.87
C ALA A 377 2.30 -22.85 -1.46
N TYR A 378 1.56 -22.66 -0.37
CA TYR A 378 1.26 -21.31 0.11
C TYR A 378 2.54 -20.49 0.28
N SER A 379 2.53 -19.21 -0.13
CA SER A 379 3.72 -18.35 -0.08
C SER A 379 4.86 -18.88 -0.99
N ALA A 380 4.52 -19.48 -2.14
CA ALA A 380 5.48 -20.14 -3.03
C ALA A 380 6.34 -21.21 -2.32
N GLY A 381 5.81 -21.85 -1.27
CA GLY A 381 6.57 -22.81 -0.46
C GLY A 381 7.54 -22.18 0.54
N VAL A 382 7.80 -20.87 0.48
CA VAL A 382 8.80 -20.18 1.31
C VAL A 382 8.56 -20.40 2.80
N ARG A 383 7.33 -20.25 3.27
CA ARG A 383 7.02 -20.35 4.70
C ARG A 383 7.24 -21.74 5.26
N GLU A 384 6.89 -22.77 4.49
CA GLU A 384 7.20 -24.14 4.89
C GLU A 384 8.70 -24.38 4.83
N LYS A 385 9.37 -23.99 3.75
CA LYS A 385 10.82 -24.19 3.60
C LYS A 385 11.58 -23.57 4.76
N VAL A 386 11.25 -22.34 5.14
CA VAL A 386 11.81 -21.66 6.32
C VAL A 386 11.49 -22.42 7.61
N PHE A 387 10.25 -22.88 7.78
CA PHE A 387 9.85 -23.63 8.97
C PHE A 387 10.64 -24.93 9.08
N VAL A 388 10.64 -25.77 8.06
CA VAL A 388 11.37 -27.05 8.03
C VAL A 388 12.86 -26.84 8.32
N SER A 389 13.49 -25.84 7.70
CA SER A 389 14.92 -25.61 7.83
C SER A 389 15.34 -24.94 9.15
N HIS A 390 14.47 -24.15 9.81
CA HIS A 390 14.88 -23.30 10.93
C HIS A 390 13.97 -23.30 12.17
N TRP A 391 12.91 -24.11 12.23
CA TRP A 391 11.98 -24.07 13.38
C TRP A 391 12.62 -24.37 14.73
N ASN A 392 13.67 -25.22 14.77
CA ASN A 392 14.39 -25.61 15.99
C ASN A 392 15.82 -25.07 16.04
N ARG A 393 16.10 -23.97 15.34
CA ARG A 393 17.43 -23.39 15.30
C ARG A 393 17.63 -22.44 16.49
N SER A 394 18.80 -22.51 17.13
CA SER A 394 19.17 -21.60 18.21
C SER A 394 19.06 -20.13 17.75
N GLY A 395 18.43 -19.29 18.57
CA GLY A 395 18.19 -17.87 18.25
C GLY A 395 17.06 -17.60 17.26
N TYR A 396 16.40 -18.62 16.69
CA TYR A 396 15.31 -18.46 15.74
C TYR A 396 13.97 -18.71 16.42
N HIS A 397 12.98 -17.88 16.12
CA HIS A 397 11.59 -18.09 16.55
C HIS A 397 10.70 -18.16 15.32
N VAL A 398 10.44 -19.38 14.83
CA VAL A 398 9.58 -19.64 13.67
C VAL A 398 8.36 -20.42 14.14
N ALA A 399 7.20 -19.76 14.18
CA ALA A 399 5.98 -20.30 14.79
C ALA A 399 4.73 -20.07 13.94
N ARG A 400 3.63 -20.75 14.30
CA ARG A 400 2.33 -20.55 13.63
C ARG A 400 1.58 -19.30 14.10
N SER A 401 1.86 -18.89 15.33
CA SER A 401 1.28 -17.73 15.98
C SER A 401 2.14 -17.36 17.19
N GLU A 402 2.12 -16.10 17.56
CA GLU A 402 2.78 -15.60 18.76
C GLU A 402 1.86 -14.55 19.38
N LYS A 403 1.54 -14.70 20.67
CA LYS A 403 0.64 -13.78 21.38
C LYS A 403 1.28 -12.41 21.58
N ARG A 404 2.61 -12.38 21.66
CA ARG A 404 3.44 -11.17 21.79
C ARG A 404 4.01 -10.74 20.43
N TYR A 405 3.26 -10.95 19.34
CA TYR A 405 3.71 -10.73 17.96
C TYR A 405 4.44 -9.40 17.76
N GLY A 406 3.83 -8.29 18.18
CA GLY A 406 4.44 -6.97 18.04
C GLY A 406 5.71 -6.78 18.88
N GLN A 407 5.85 -7.46 20.02
CA GLN A 407 7.08 -7.40 20.81
C GLN A 407 8.23 -8.14 20.13
N TYR A 408 7.95 -9.28 19.49
CA TYR A 408 8.96 -9.98 18.70
C TYR A 408 9.34 -9.19 17.46
N LEU A 409 8.38 -8.65 16.70
CA LEU A 409 8.70 -7.73 15.60
C LEU A 409 9.59 -6.56 16.06
N ALA A 410 9.28 -5.92 17.19
CA ALA A 410 10.05 -4.78 17.69
C ALA A 410 11.44 -5.14 18.23
N ARG A 411 11.67 -6.38 18.65
CA ARG A 411 12.87 -6.80 19.40
C ARG A 411 13.63 -7.96 18.77
N SER A 412 13.30 -8.35 17.55
CA SER A 412 14.11 -9.28 16.75
C SER A 412 15.01 -8.53 15.79
N LEU A 413 16.13 -9.13 15.40
CA LEU A 413 17.06 -8.51 14.44
C LEU A 413 16.50 -8.62 13.02
N TYR A 414 16.15 -9.84 12.62
CA TYR A 414 15.64 -10.18 11.29
C TYR A 414 14.21 -10.73 11.36
N CYS A 415 13.37 -10.38 10.38
CA CYS A 415 11.99 -10.88 10.30
C CYS A 415 11.66 -11.38 8.90
N LEU A 416 11.06 -12.57 8.82
CA LEU A 416 10.67 -13.15 7.53
C LEU A 416 9.62 -12.28 6.84
N ALA A 417 9.90 -11.98 5.58
CA ALA A 417 9.08 -11.13 4.73
C ALA A 417 8.75 -11.88 3.41
N PRO A 418 7.90 -12.91 3.47
CA PRO A 418 7.63 -13.78 2.33
C PRO A 418 6.35 -13.34 1.58
N PRO A 419 6.11 -13.82 0.36
CA PRO A 419 4.86 -13.55 -0.35
C PRO A 419 3.63 -14.10 0.40
N GLY A 420 2.44 -13.70 -0.05
CA GLY A 420 1.16 -14.26 0.37
C GLY A 420 0.71 -15.40 -0.54
N ALA A 421 -0.60 -15.46 -0.81
CA ALA A 421 -1.09 -16.18 -2.00
C ALA A 421 -0.77 -15.42 -3.31
N GLY A 422 -0.19 -14.22 -3.16
CA GLY A 422 0.33 -13.27 -4.15
C GLY A 422 1.09 -12.22 -3.33
N HIS A 423 0.71 -10.95 -3.38
CA HIS A 423 1.30 -9.92 -2.51
C HIS A 423 1.23 -10.26 -1.01
N GLY A 424 2.31 -9.99 -0.28
CA GLY A 424 2.41 -10.13 1.18
C GLY A 424 2.43 -8.76 1.87
N GLN A 425 1.90 -8.66 3.10
CA GLN A 425 1.99 -7.42 3.89
C GLN A 425 3.18 -7.42 4.87
N ARG A 426 3.93 -8.52 4.95
CA ARG A 426 4.91 -8.74 6.03
C ARG A 426 6.17 -7.90 5.85
N GLN A 427 6.54 -7.62 4.61
CA GLN A 427 7.66 -6.74 4.26
C GLN A 427 7.53 -5.39 4.97
N ILE A 428 6.38 -4.74 4.82
CA ILE A 428 6.14 -3.45 5.46
C ILE A 428 5.84 -3.57 6.96
N GLN A 429 5.29 -4.69 7.45
CA GLN A 429 5.11 -4.91 8.90
C GLN A 429 6.44 -5.04 9.64
N ALA A 430 7.40 -5.79 9.09
CA ALA A 430 8.74 -5.93 9.62
C ALA A 430 9.45 -4.57 9.62
N LEU A 431 9.44 -3.90 8.46
CA LEU A 431 9.99 -2.55 8.30
C LEU A 431 9.42 -1.56 9.32
N PHE A 432 8.10 -1.49 9.47
CA PHE A 432 7.46 -0.56 10.41
C PHE A 432 7.82 -0.81 11.87
N MET A 433 8.32 -1.99 12.23
CA MET A 433 8.77 -2.33 13.58
C MET A 433 10.30 -2.29 13.72
N GLY A 434 10.99 -1.82 12.68
CA GLY A 434 12.43 -1.80 12.58
C GLY A 434 13.08 -3.19 12.59
N CYS A 435 12.33 -4.25 12.29
CA CYS A 435 12.92 -5.56 12.11
C CYS A 435 13.44 -5.66 10.67
N VAL A 436 14.72 -5.97 10.48
CA VAL A 436 15.30 -6.06 9.13
C VAL A 436 14.52 -7.11 8.32
N PRO A 437 13.81 -6.70 7.26
CA PRO A 437 12.99 -7.62 6.48
C PRO A 437 13.90 -8.58 5.71
N VAL A 438 13.70 -9.89 5.92
CA VAL A 438 14.30 -10.96 5.12
C VAL A 438 13.32 -11.33 4.02
N THR A 439 13.48 -10.68 2.86
CA THR A 439 12.62 -10.84 1.70
C THR A 439 13.04 -12.10 0.94
N ILE A 440 12.11 -13.04 0.81
CA ILE A 440 12.30 -14.30 0.08
C ILE A 440 11.14 -14.39 -0.92
N ALA A 441 11.38 -13.87 -2.12
CA ALA A 441 10.36 -13.67 -3.15
C ALA A 441 11.02 -13.46 -4.53
N ASP A 442 11.69 -14.47 -5.08
CA ASP A 442 12.47 -14.31 -6.32
C ASP A 442 11.59 -13.81 -7.48
N GLY A 443 12.07 -12.81 -8.23
CA GLY A 443 11.33 -12.19 -9.32
C GLY A 443 10.16 -11.29 -8.89
N VAL A 444 9.95 -11.07 -7.58
CA VAL A 444 8.96 -10.11 -7.09
C VAL A 444 9.66 -8.81 -6.66
N ALA A 445 9.32 -7.73 -7.34
CA ALA A 445 9.64 -6.38 -6.93
C ALA A 445 8.78 -5.97 -5.71
N GLU A 446 9.44 -5.41 -4.72
CA GLU A 446 8.86 -4.83 -3.51
C GLU A 446 8.42 -3.38 -3.78
N PRO A 447 7.64 -2.75 -2.87
CA PRO A 447 7.18 -1.37 -3.06
C PRO A 447 8.29 -0.40 -3.48
N PHE A 448 8.03 0.31 -4.58
CA PHE A 448 8.87 1.28 -5.28
C PHE A 448 10.17 0.75 -5.91
N GLU A 449 10.42 -0.56 -5.90
CA GLU A 449 11.47 -1.10 -6.76
C GLU A 449 11.11 -0.95 -8.25
N PRO A 450 12.11 -0.77 -9.13
CA PRO A 450 13.55 -0.69 -8.82
C PRO A 450 14.05 0.74 -8.53
N ALA A 451 13.17 1.74 -8.43
CA ALA A 451 13.56 3.12 -8.10
C ALA A 451 14.11 3.27 -6.67
N VAL A 452 13.76 2.32 -5.81
CA VAL A 452 14.20 2.19 -4.42
C VAL A 452 14.86 0.83 -4.22
N ASN A 453 16.05 0.79 -3.63
CA ASN A 453 16.76 -0.47 -3.40
C ASN A 453 16.45 -1.06 -2.02
N TRP A 454 15.65 -2.13 -1.96
CA TRP A 454 15.30 -2.76 -0.68
C TRP A 454 16.49 -3.43 0.02
N THR A 455 17.62 -3.68 -0.64
CA THR A 455 18.81 -4.23 0.03
C THR A 455 19.48 -3.22 0.95
N ASP A 456 19.15 -1.92 0.82
CA ASP A 456 19.74 -0.86 1.66
C ASP A 456 19.34 -0.98 3.13
N TRP A 457 18.17 -1.55 3.42
CA TRP A 457 17.67 -1.79 4.79
C TRP A 457 17.19 -3.22 5.04
N GLY A 458 16.97 -4.00 3.99
CA GLY A 458 16.55 -5.40 4.04
C GLY A 458 17.67 -6.38 3.69
N VAL A 459 17.29 -7.65 3.67
CA VAL A 459 18.12 -8.76 3.16
C VAL A 459 17.27 -9.53 2.17
N ARG A 460 17.75 -9.67 0.93
CA ARG A 460 17.14 -10.57 -0.05
C ARG A 460 17.83 -11.93 0.07
N VAL A 461 17.05 -12.98 0.29
CA VAL A 461 17.54 -14.37 0.29
C VAL A 461 16.83 -15.09 -0.85
N ALA A 462 17.60 -15.74 -1.72
CA ALA A 462 17.01 -16.53 -2.80
C ALA A 462 16.21 -17.70 -2.24
N GLU A 463 15.15 -18.11 -2.92
CA GLU A 463 14.34 -19.24 -2.45
C GLU A 463 15.17 -20.52 -2.34
N ALA A 464 16.15 -20.70 -3.22
CA ALA A 464 17.10 -21.81 -3.18
C ALA A 464 17.89 -21.86 -1.87
N ASP A 465 18.31 -20.69 -1.37
CA ASP A 465 19.24 -20.53 -0.24
C ASP A 465 18.58 -20.60 1.13
N VAL A 466 17.25 -20.72 1.21
CA VAL A 466 16.53 -20.85 2.48
C VAL A 466 17.22 -21.80 3.47
N PRO A 467 17.66 -23.03 3.12
CA PRO A 467 18.29 -23.94 4.09
C PRO A 467 19.58 -23.38 4.73
N GLN A 468 20.33 -22.58 3.98
CA GLN A 468 21.57 -21.93 4.40
C GLN A 468 21.40 -20.45 4.76
N MET A 469 20.17 -19.93 4.81
CA MET A 469 19.92 -18.51 5.06
C MET A 469 20.49 -18.02 6.39
N HIS A 470 20.67 -18.94 7.34
CA HIS A 470 21.28 -18.63 8.62
C HIS A 470 22.72 -18.15 8.47
N THR A 471 23.53 -18.78 7.63
CA THR A 471 24.90 -18.36 7.33
C THR A 471 24.88 -16.97 6.71
N LEU A 472 24.00 -16.74 5.74
CA LEU A 472 23.83 -15.43 5.10
C LEU A 472 23.47 -14.32 6.11
N LEU A 473 22.66 -14.64 7.13
CA LEU A 473 22.31 -13.71 8.20
C LEU A 473 23.41 -13.59 9.27
N ASP A 474 24.28 -14.60 9.40
CA ASP A 474 25.42 -14.64 10.32
C ASP A 474 26.60 -13.82 9.77
N ASP A 475 26.77 -13.80 8.45
CA ASP A 475 27.79 -13.01 7.75
C ASP A 475 27.54 -11.49 7.82
N ILE A 476 26.30 -11.06 8.13
CA ILE A 476 25.99 -9.65 8.36
C ILE A 476 26.46 -9.26 9.77
N GLY A 477 27.60 -8.57 9.82
CA GLY A 477 28.20 -8.05 11.04
C GLY A 477 27.35 -6.99 11.76
N PRO A 478 27.64 -6.70 13.04
CA PRO A 478 26.89 -5.72 13.83
C PRO A 478 26.80 -4.33 13.21
N GLU A 479 27.87 -3.88 12.56
CA GLU A 479 27.95 -2.57 11.91
C GLU A 479 27.04 -2.49 10.67
N GLN A 480 27.14 -3.45 9.76
CA GLN A 480 26.25 -3.54 8.60
C GLN A 480 24.78 -3.62 9.04
N LEU A 481 24.49 -4.36 10.11
CA LEU A 481 23.16 -4.42 10.70
C LEU A 481 22.70 -3.06 11.24
N ALA A 482 23.60 -2.30 11.91
CA ALA A 482 23.30 -0.97 12.41
C ALA A 482 23.01 0.02 11.27
N VAL A 483 23.78 -0.02 10.18
CA VAL A 483 23.52 0.80 8.97
C VAL A 483 22.15 0.49 8.37
N LYS A 484 21.83 -0.80 8.17
CA LYS A 484 20.49 -1.22 7.72
C LYS A 484 19.41 -0.70 8.68
N GLN A 485 19.67 -0.75 9.98
CA GLN A 485 18.72 -0.30 10.99
C GLN A 485 18.46 1.21 10.96
N ALA A 486 19.52 2.01 10.79
CA ALA A 486 19.43 3.47 10.69
C ALA A 486 18.61 3.92 9.47
N ARG A 487 18.71 3.22 8.34
CA ARG A 487 17.98 3.55 7.11
C ARG A 487 16.48 3.24 7.18
N MET A 488 16.05 2.31 8.05
CA MET A 488 14.65 1.88 8.09
C MET A 488 13.65 2.96 8.48
N ARG A 489 14.04 3.98 9.27
CA ARG A 489 13.10 5.04 9.64
C ARG A 489 12.62 5.81 8.40
N CYS A 490 13.53 6.17 7.51
CA CYS A 490 13.17 6.84 6.26
C CYS A 490 12.41 5.89 5.33
N ALA A 491 12.92 4.68 5.13
CA ALA A 491 12.24 3.66 4.32
C ALA A 491 10.79 3.40 4.79
N ALA A 492 10.56 3.32 6.11
CA ALA A 492 9.23 3.14 6.69
C ALA A 492 8.28 4.30 6.39
N GLN A 493 8.77 5.54 6.32
CA GLN A 493 7.95 6.70 5.93
C GLN A 493 7.44 6.53 4.49
N HIS A 494 8.32 6.17 3.56
CA HIS A 494 7.94 5.90 2.17
C HIS A 494 6.89 4.81 2.02
N MET A 495 6.81 3.85 2.96
CA MET A 495 5.84 2.75 2.88
C MET A 495 4.50 3.02 3.58
N LEU A 496 4.37 4.12 4.32
CA LEU A 496 3.17 4.46 5.10
C LEU A 496 2.40 5.62 4.48
N TYR A 497 1.08 5.52 4.37
CA TYR A 497 0.21 6.65 3.95
C TYR A 497 -0.11 7.60 5.11
N SER A 498 0.91 8.15 5.76
CA SER A 498 0.77 8.91 7.01
C SER A 498 0.01 10.23 6.85
N SER A 499 0.02 10.86 5.66
CA SER A 499 -0.84 12.01 5.37
C SER A 499 -2.34 11.67 5.45
N ILE A 500 -2.68 10.39 5.27
CA ILE A 500 -4.03 9.84 5.38
C ILE A 500 -4.31 9.37 6.81
N THR A 501 -3.40 8.59 7.41
CA THR A 501 -3.65 7.91 8.69
C THR A 501 -3.22 8.71 9.91
N GLY A 502 -2.26 9.63 9.80
CA GLY A 502 -1.50 10.20 10.91
C GLY A 502 -0.11 9.55 11.00
N GLY A 503 0.81 10.23 11.69
CA GLY A 503 2.21 9.83 11.78
C GLY A 503 2.45 8.72 12.80
N VAL A 504 3.17 7.66 12.43
CA VAL A 504 3.46 6.50 13.31
C VAL A 504 4.90 6.53 13.84
N PHE A 505 5.82 7.10 13.07
CA PHE A 505 7.23 7.25 13.36
C PHE A 505 7.56 8.68 13.84
N GLY A 506 6.59 9.59 13.93
CA GLY A 506 6.82 11.02 14.23
C GLY A 506 7.08 11.86 12.97
N GLU A 507 6.77 11.31 11.81
CA GLU A 507 6.77 11.97 10.50
C GLU A 507 5.59 12.93 10.30
N ASP A 508 5.76 13.87 9.39
CA ASP A 508 4.74 14.86 9.01
C ASP A 508 4.05 14.57 7.66
N GLY A 509 4.41 13.45 7.04
CA GLY A 509 3.84 12.98 5.78
C GLY A 509 4.54 13.50 4.53
N ALA A 510 5.63 14.27 4.65
CA ALA A 510 6.38 14.79 3.50
C ALA A 510 6.92 13.68 2.57
N PHE A 511 7.31 12.54 3.15
CA PHE A 511 7.91 11.40 2.46
C PHE A 511 6.99 10.18 2.45
N ASP A 512 5.70 10.37 2.69
CA ASP A 512 4.77 9.25 2.83
C ASP A 512 4.55 8.49 1.51
N ALA A 513 3.89 7.35 1.55
CA ALA A 513 3.64 6.53 0.36
C ALA A 513 2.86 7.25 -0.76
N PHE A 514 2.02 8.22 -0.41
CA PHE A 514 1.30 9.01 -1.41
C PHE A 514 2.27 9.95 -2.14
N GLU A 515 3.09 10.71 -1.41
CA GLU A 515 4.08 11.60 -2.03
C GLU A 515 5.16 10.82 -2.79
N THR A 516 5.60 9.67 -2.26
CA THR A 516 6.56 8.77 -2.91
C THR A 516 6.04 8.27 -4.27
N THR A 517 4.75 7.90 -4.33
CA THR A 517 4.11 7.52 -5.60
C THR A 517 4.16 8.67 -6.60
N LEU A 518 3.86 9.90 -6.17
CA LEU A 518 3.90 11.06 -7.04
C LEU A 518 5.32 11.45 -7.48
N GLU A 519 6.33 11.28 -6.63
CA GLU A 519 7.73 11.52 -7.00
C GLU A 519 8.23 10.52 -8.05
N VAL A 520 7.94 9.22 -7.89
CA VAL A 520 8.29 8.22 -8.91
C VAL A 520 7.64 8.57 -10.25
N MET A 521 6.37 9.00 -10.22
CA MET A 521 5.66 9.43 -11.42
C MET A 521 6.24 10.75 -11.98
N ARG A 522 6.66 11.69 -11.14
CA ARG A 522 7.28 12.95 -11.58
C ARG A 522 8.54 12.71 -12.40
N VAL A 523 9.48 11.92 -11.85
CA VAL A 523 10.75 11.61 -12.53
C VAL A 523 10.48 10.85 -13.82
N ARG A 524 9.50 9.93 -13.84
CA ARG A 524 9.08 9.25 -15.07
C ARG A 524 8.52 10.23 -16.11
N ALA A 525 7.76 11.24 -15.71
CA ALA A 525 7.24 12.24 -16.65
C ALA A 525 8.35 13.12 -17.23
N GLU A 526 9.39 13.41 -16.45
CA GLU A 526 10.56 14.20 -16.87
C GLU A 526 11.56 13.37 -17.69
N HIS A 527 11.65 12.07 -17.43
CA HIS A 527 12.56 11.12 -18.07
C HIS A 527 11.80 9.87 -18.57
N PRO A 528 10.94 9.99 -19.61
CA PRO A 528 10.04 8.92 -20.04
C PRO A 528 10.74 7.66 -20.57
N ASP A 529 11.95 7.80 -21.09
CA ASP A 529 12.75 6.69 -21.63
C ASP A 529 13.74 6.11 -20.61
N ALA A 530 13.85 6.72 -19.42
CA ALA A 530 14.75 6.25 -18.38
C ALA A 530 14.16 5.05 -17.64
N ARG A 531 15.04 4.11 -17.29
CA ARG A 531 14.68 2.99 -16.41
C ARG A 531 14.54 3.49 -14.98
N GLN A 532 13.62 2.88 -14.23
CA GLN A 532 13.33 3.28 -12.85
C GLN A 532 14.57 3.16 -11.94
N GLU A 533 15.45 2.18 -12.14
CA GLU A 533 16.70 2.04 -11.38
C GLU A 533 17.68 3.22 -11.54
N ASP A 534 17.55 4.00 -12.62
CA ASP A 534 18.45 5.12 -12.90
C ASP A 534 17.88 6.46 -12.37
N PHE A 535 16.65 6.48 -11.84
CA PHE A 535 15.97 7.71 -11.40
C PHE A 535 16.76 8.53 -10.38
N ARG A 536 17.36 7.89 -9.38
CA ARG A 536 18.19 8.58 -8.37
C ARG A 536 19.44 9.25 -8.99
N LYS A 537 20.02 8.64 -10.02
CA LYS A 537 21.20 9.20 -10.71
C LYS A 537 20.84 10.40 -11.60
N LEU A 538 19.63 10.38 -12.17
CA LEU A 538 19.16 11.38 -13.12
C LEU A 538 18.56 12.62 -12.42
N ASP A 539 17.97 12.43 -11.24
CA ASP A 539 17.27 13.49 -10.52
C ASP A 539 17.76 13.59 -9.07
N ALA A 540 18.55 14.62 -8.78
CA ALA A 540 19.13 14.87 -7.46
C ALA A 540 18.09 15.23 -6.39
N ALA A 541 16.94 15.77 -6.78
CA ALA A 541 15.85 16.05 -5.84
C ALA A 541 15.11 14.76 -5.46
N PHE A 542 14.94 13.84 -6.40
CA PHE A 542 14.42 12.50 -6.16
C PHE A 542 15.37 11.67 -5.30
N ASP A 543 16.68 11.73 -5.57
CA ASP A 543 17.69 11.09 -4.72
C ASP A 543 17.60 11.56 -3.26
N ALA A 544 17.61 12.88 -3.05
CA ALA A 544 17.44 13.45 -1.72
C ALA A 544 16.10 13.07 -1.08
N PHE A 545 15.01 13.04 -1.87
CA PHE A 545 13.70 12.65 -1.38
C PHE A 545 13.67 11.21 -0.87
N MET A 546 14.32 10.27 -1.58
CA MET A 546 14.38 8.85 -1.18
C MET A 546 15.21 8.59 0.08
N ASP A 547 16.05 9.55 0.46
CA ASP A 547 16.78 9.54 1.73
C ASP A 547 16.12 10.43 2.81
N CYS A 548 14.89 10.91 2.57
CA CYS A 548 14.18 11.84 3.46
C CYS A 548 14.95 13.15 3.76
N ARG A 549 15.85 13.54 2.84
CA ARG A 549 16.67 14.76 2.90
C ARG A 549 15.96 15.93 2.23
N GLU A 550 16.45 17.13 2.48
CA GLU A 550 16.04 18.29 1.68
C GLU A 550 16.66 18.19 0.28
N PRO A 551 15.88 18.48 -0.78
CA PRO A 551 16.41 18.47 -2.13
C PRO A 551 17.44 19.61 -2.31
N PRO A 552 18.46 19.42 -3.17
CA PRO A 552 19.44 20.45 -3.44
C PRO A 552 18.84 21.64 -4.22
N GLY A 553 19.33 22.86 -3.95
CA GLY A 553 19.00 24.09 -4.69
C GLY A 553 17.75 24.85 -4.24
N PRO A 554 17.45 26.02 -4.87
CA PRO A 554 16.27 26.82 -4.55
C PRO A 554 15.00 26.11 -5.04
N GLN A 555 14.12 25.77 -4.10
CA GLN A 555 12.86 25.08 -4.38
C GLN A 555 11.66 26.05 -4.31
N PRO A 556 10.53 25.74 -4.97
CA PRO A 556 9.24 26.31 -4.55
C PRO A 556 9.07 26.09 -3.05
N ALA A 557 8.48 27.06 -2.34
CA ALA A 557 8.50 27.15 -0.88
C ALA A 557 8.02 25.85 -0.19
N PHE A 558 8.95 24.94 0.08
CA PHE A 558 8.69 23.73 0.84
C PHE A 558 8.49 24.12 2.29
N ARG A 559 7.29 23.86 2.81
CA ARG A 559 6.97 24.17 4.21
C ARG A 559 6.81 22.86 4.97
N ARG A 560 7.94 22.33 5.49
CA ARG A 560 7.93 21.21 6.44
C ARG A 560 6.91 21.48 7.54
N LEU A 561 5.96 20.56 7.73
CA LEU A 561 4.86 20.73 8.69
C LEU A 561 5.30 20.36 10.11
N SER A 562 6.44 19.71 10.29
CA SER A 562 7.11 19.59 11.60
C SER A 562 8.62 19.87 11.50
N GLY A 563 9.15 20.58 12.50
CA GLY A 563 10.58 20.84 12.64
C GLY A 563 11.31 19.73 13.39
N LEU A 564 11.03 18.46 13.08
CA LEU A 564 11.65 17.32 13.77
C LEU A 564 12.20 16.31 12.76
N LEU A 565 13.46 16.52 12.36
CA LEU A 565 14.37 15.42 12.05
C LEU A 565 15.69 15.70 12.77
N PRO A 566 16.05 14.94 13.80
CA PRO A 566 17.42 14.47 13.96
C PRO A 566 17.54 13.17 13.15
N ASP A 567 18.38 13.14 12.11
CA ASP A 567 18.96 11.90 11.51
C ASP A 567 19.82 12.19 10.28
N ALA A 568 19.63 13.32 9.58
CA ALA A 568 20.47 13.68 8.42
C ALA A 568 21.95 13.84 8.78
N GLN A 569 22.25 14.22 10.02
CA GLN A 569 23.60 14.41 10.53
C GLN A 569 24.27 13.07 10.86
N VAL A 570 23.52 12.14 11.48
CA VAL A 570 23.99 10.79 11.80
C VAL A 570 24.21 9.98 10.52
N LEU A 571 23.32 10.11 9.53
CA LEU A 571 23.50 9.43 8.24
C LEU A 571 24.71 9.99 7.48
N ALA A 572 24.94 11.31 7.54
CA ALA A 572 26.10 11.94 6.92
C ALA A 572 27.42 11.57 7.63
N GLU A 573 27.40 11.43 8.96
CA GLU A 573 28.54 10.95 9.75
C GLU A 573 28.87 9.49 9.43
N LEU A 574 27.87 8.60 9.40
CA LEU A 574 28.06 7.19 9.03
C LEU A 574 28.51 7.02 7.57
N GLN A 575 27.99 7.84 6.64
CA GLN A 575 28.44 7.82 5.24
C GLN A 575 29.86 8.38 5.07
N ALA A 576 30.26 9.34 5.91
CA ALA A 576 31.62 9.84 5.93
C ALA A 576 32.60 8.82 6.52
N GLU A 577 32.18 8.06 7.53
CA GLU A 577 32.94 6.92 8.09
C GLU A 577 33.10 5.80 7.05
N GLU A 578 32.02 5.41 6.37
CA GLU A 578 32.03 4.37 5.31
C GLU A 578 32.92 4.79 4.12
N ALA A 579 32.91 6.07 3.74
CA ALA A 579 33.80 6.61 2.71
C ALA A 579 35.27 6.67 3.16
N ALA A 580 35.52 6.94 4.45
CA ALA A 580 36.86 6.96 5.02
C ALA A 580 37.44 5.54 5.14
N GLU A 581 36.62 4.56 5.49
CA GLU A 581 37.02 3.16 5.62
C GLU A 581 37.30 2.54 4.24
N ALA A 582 36.44 2.78 3.24
CA ALA A 582 36.69 2.39 1.86
C ALA A 582 37.97 3.02 1.28
N ALA A 583 38.27 4.27 1.65
CA ALA A 583 39.52 4.93 1.27
C ALA A 583 40.74 4.34 1.98
N ALA A 584 40.60 3.90 3.24
CA ALA A 584 41.65 3.25 4.00
C ALA A 584 41.95 1.84 3.48
N GLU A 585 40.93 1.09 3.09
CA GLU A 585 41.04 -0.25 2.51
C GLU A 585 41.71 -0.19 1.13
N ALA A 586 41.32 0.76 0.28
CA ALA A 586 41.98 1.02 -1.01
C ALA A 586 43.45 1.47 -0.84
N ALA A 587 43.76 2.23 0.23
CA ALA A 587 45.14 2.62 0.54
C ALA A 587 45.97 1.44 1.07
N ALA A 588 45.36 0.52 1.82
CA ALA A 588 46.00 -0.70 2.31
C ALA A 588 46.32 -1.66 1.16
N GLU A 589 45.38 -1.89 0.24
CA GLU A 589 45.61 -2.69 -0.97
C GLU A 589 46.72 -2.08 -1.86
N ALA A 590 46.75 -0.76 -2.01
CA ALA A 590 47.82 -0.07 -2.74
C ALA A 590 49.18 -0.21 -2.04
N ALA A 591 49.21 -0.19 -0.70
CA ALA A 591 50.43 -0.39 0.08
C ALA A 591 50.93 -1.84 0.04
N GLU A 592 50.02 -2.82 -0.01
CA GLU A 592 50.34 -4.24 -0.15
C GLU A 592 50.84 -4.58 -1.55
N ALA A 593 50.23 -4.01 -2.60
CA ALA A 593 50.74 -4.07 -3.96
C ALA A 593 52.15 -3.44 -4.09
N ALA A 594 52.40 -2.34 -3.38
CA ALA A 594 53.72 -1.71 -3.32
C ALA A 594 54.76 -2.56 -2.56
N ARG A 595 54.35 -3.29 -1.50
CA ARG A 595 55.22 -4.22 -0.76
C ARG A 595 55.52 -5.50 -1.56
N SER A 596 54.55 -6.02 -2.31
CA SER A 596 54.73 -7.14 -3.22
C SER A 596 55.77 -6.84 -4.31
N SER A 597 55.90 -5.57 -4.73
CA SER A 597 56.91 -5.15 -5.72
C SER A 597 58.35 -5.01 -5.19
N LYS A 598 58.60 -5.19 -3.88
CA LYS A 598 59.91 -4.91 -3.25
C LYS A 598 60.56 -6.06 -2.46
N GLY A 599 60.02 -7.27 -2.49
CA GLY A 599 60.55 -8.41 -1.74
C GLY A 599 61.14 -9.53 -2.61
N LEU A 600 62.30 -9.31 -3.23
CA LEU A 600 63.15 -10.39 -3.75
C LEU A 600 64.43 -10.43 -2.93
N GLY A 601 64.55 -11.39 -2.02
CA GLY A 601 65.78 -11.62 -1.26
C GLY A 601 65.68 -12.54 -0.04
N ARG A 602 65.72 -13.86 -0.30
CA ARG A 602 66.74 -14.80 0.21
C ARG A 602 66.63 -15.43 1.63
N ASP A 603 66.47 -16.76 1.58
CA ASP A 603 67.01 -17.92 2.34
C ASP A 603 66.90 -18.10 3.88
N GLY A 604 66.62 -19.37 4.27
CA GLY A 604 66.96 -20.06 5.54
C GLY A 604 65.74 -20.52 6.36
N GLU A 605 65.25 -21.76 6.28
CA GLU A 605 65.61 -22.96 7.09
C GLU A 605 65.52 -22.77 8.61
N ASP A 606 64.53 -23.40 9.29
CA ASP A 606 64.75 -24.49 10.29
C ASP A 606 63.45 -24.92 11.03
N GLU A 607 63.57 -26.05 11.75
CA GLU A 607 62.60 -27.08 12.19
C GLU A 607 61.87 -26.85 13.55
N GLU A 608 60.99 -27.83 13.88
CA GLU A 608 60.46 -28.25 15.21
C GLU A 608 59.40 -27.35 15.88
N GLY A 609 58.36 -27.81 16.60
CA GLY A 609 57.95 -29.12 17.14
C GLY A 609 56.99 -28.88 18.34
N ASP A 610 56.06 -29.81 18.60
CA ASP A 610 55.32 -30.11 19.85
C ASP A 610 54.13 -29.19 20.28
N GLU A 611 52.88 -29.69 20.41
CA GLU A 611 52.24 -30.42 21.56
C GLU A 611 52.11 -29.51 22.81
N GLU A 612 51.04 -29.39 23.60
CA GLU A 612 49.87 -30.20 23.95
C GLU A 612 48.93 -29.39 24.90
N GLN A 613 47.69 -29.88 25.12
CA GLN A 613 46.85 -29.88 26.35
C GLN A 613 46.41 -28.55 27.03
N ASP A 614 45.10 -28.28 27.07
CA ASP A 614 44.08 -28.71 28.07
C ASP A 614 44.13 -27.91 29.39
N GLU A 615 43.00 -27.29 29.78
CA GLU A 615 42.45 -27.41 31.14
C GLU A 615 41.04 -26.80 31.27
N GLU A 616 40.24 -27.52 32.06
CA GLU A 616 38.81 -27.39 32.32
C GLU A 616 38.45 -26.39 33.45
N ASP A 617 37.14 -26.16 33.55
CA ASP A 617 36.33 -26.02 34.77
C ASP A 617 36.19 -24.70 35.55
N GLY A 618 34.93 -24.44 35.92
CA GLY A 618 34.58 -23.57 37.05
C GLY A 618 33.22 -22.87 36.95
N GLY A 619 32.11 -23.59 37.05
CA GLY A 619 30.81 -22.97 37.35
C GLY A 619 30.56 -22.89 38.86
N TRP A 620 29.86 -21.86 39.37
CA TRP A 620 29.08 -21.95 40.62
C TRP A 620 27.88 -21.00 40.67
N ALA A 621 26.91 -21.47 41.45
CA ALA A 621 25.52 -21.12 41.69
C ALA A 621 25.08 -19.67 42.04
N VAL A 622 23.76 -19.55 41.84
CA VAL A 622 22.71 -18.67 42.39
C VAL A 622 22.84 -18.31 43.87
N GLU A 623 22.50 -17.06 44.24
CA GLU A 623 21.77 -16.76 45.49
C GLU A 623 20.98 -15.44 45.44
N ASP A 624 19.81 -15.47 46.10
CA ASP A 624 18.83 -14.39 46.29
C ASP A 624 19.28 -13.39 47.39
N GLY A 625 18.92 -12.11 47.26
CA GLY A 625 19.10 -11.14 48.35
C GLY A 625 18.48 -9.77 48.09
N LYS A 626 17.55 -9.36 48.96
CA LYS A 626 16.77 -8.11 48.92
C LYS A 626 17.35 -7.04 49.88
N VAL A 627 17.16 -5.78 49.48
CA VAL A 627 17.13 -4.51 50.24
C VAL A 627 18.46 -3.80 50.59
N GLY A 628 18.55 -2.52 50.21
CA GLY A 628 19.45 -1.53 50.80
C GLY A 628 19.42 -0.19 50.04
N GLU A 629 18.76 0.82 50.62
CA GLU A 629 18.74 2.23 50.19
C GLU A 629 20.05 2.97 50.52
N ARG A 630 20.33 4.05 49.75
CA ARG A 630 21.30 5.16 49.97
C ARG A 630 22.79 4.83 49.72
N ASP A 631 23.61 5.67 49.07
CA ASP A 631 23.63 7.13 48.89
C ASP A 631 24.20 7.57 47.52
N GLN A 632 23.96 8.85 47.23
CA GLN A 632 24.40 9.64 46.07
C GLN A 632 25.93 9.81 46.01
N GLU A 633 26.51 9.70 44.81
CA GLU A 633 27.55 10.64 44.38
C GLU A 633 27.60 10.75 42.85
N ALA A 634 27.77 11.99 42.38
CA ALA A 634 27.48 12.45 41.04
C ALA A 634 28.69 12.32 40.10
N GLY A 635 28.48 11.69 38.94
CA GLY A 635 29.38 11.74 37.78
C GLY A 635 28.61 12.24 36.57
N THR A 636 28.93 13.45 36.12
CA THR A 636 28.22 14.21 35.09
C THR A 636 28.30 13.59 33.70
N ALA A 637 27.18 13.03 33.21
CA ALA A 637 26.91 12.82 31.79
C ALA A 637 26.03 13.97 31.29
N ALA A 638 26.47 14.66 30.24
CA ALA A 638 25.80 15.84 29.70
C ALA A 638 24.40 15.51 29.16
N VAL A 639 23.36 15.88 29.92
CA VAL A 639 21.97 15.87 29.49
C VAL A 639 21.75 17.09 28.58
N LEU A 640 21.60 16.87 27.27
CA LEU A 640 21.02 17.87 26.37
C LEU A 640 19.54 18.03 26.72
N SER A 641 19.26 18.97 27.62
CA SER A 641 17.92 19.46 27.91
C SER A 641 17.32 20.07 26.64
N ALA A 642 16.17 19.55 26.21
CA ALA A 642 15.33 20.16 25.19
C ALA A 642 14.86 21.55 25.68
N LYS A 643 15.60 22.60 25.31
CA LYS A 643 15.20 23.99 25.56
C LYS A 643 13.87 24.29 24.87
N ALA A 644 12.94 24.84 25.64
CA ALA A 644 11.66 25.35 25.16
C ALA A 644 11.86 26.37 24.01
N ARG A 645 11.00 26.27 23.00
CA ARG A 645 11.03 27.05 21.76
C ARG A 645 10.78 28.55 22.01
N PRO A 646 11.48 29.48 21.34
CA PRO A 646 11.06 30.88 21.31
C PRO A 646 9.70 31.02 20.60
N PRO A 647 8.84 31.97 21.01
CA PRO A 647 7.54 32.17 20.38
C PRO A 647 7.69 32.56 18.91
N ALA A 648 6.86 31.99 18.05
CA ALA A 648 6.83 32.30 16.62
C ALA A 648 6.46 33.78 16.39
N ALA A 649 7.05 34.37 15.35
CA ALA A 649 6.73 35.73 14.93
C ALA A 649 5.21 35.90 14.69
N PRO A 650 4.59 36.99 15.18
CA PRO A 650 3.15 37.21 15.06
C PRO A 650 2.74 37.26 13.58
N GLY A 651 1.77 36.42 13.21
CA GLY A 651 1.24 36.31 11.84
C GLY A 651 1.52 34.98 11.12
N THR A 652 2.34 34.10 11.69
CA THR A 652 2.61 32.78 11.09
C THR A 652 1.58 31.76 11.58
N PRO A 653 0.69 31.19 10.72
CA PRO A 653 -0.21 30.13 11.17
C PRO A 653 0.60 28.94 11.66
N PRO A 654 0.24 28.31 12.79
CA PRO A 654 1.00 27.21 13.38
C PRO A 654 1.11 26.07 12.37
N LEU A 655 2.34 25.58 12.18
CA LEU A 655 2.62 24.38 11.38
C LEU A 655 1.84 23.21 12.00
N LEU A 656 0.91 22.63 11.25
CA LEU A 656 0.15 21.48 11.73
C LEU A 656 0.98 20.21 11.56
N ALA A 657 1.67 19.81 12.63
CA ALA A 657 2.19 18.46 12.74
C ALA A 657 1.02 17.46 12.53
N LEU A 658 1.28 16.34 11.84
CA LEU A 658 0.31 15.23 11.82
C LEU A 658 0.00 14.82 13.27
N CYS A 659 -1.20 14.27 13.48
CA CYS A 659 -1.45 13.64 14.75
C CYS A 659 -0.54 12.40 14.88
N SER A 660 0.06 12.26 16.05
CA SER A 660 0.99 11.16 16.35
C SER A 660 0.21 9.96 16.86
N HIS A 661 0.55 8.78 16.35
CA HIS A 661 0.10 7.48 16.84
C HIS A 661 1.06 6.87 17.87
N ALA A 662 2.03 7.63 18.38
CA ALA A 662 2.87 7.17 19.48
C ALA A 662 2.00 6.81 20.68
N TYR A 663 2.36 5.74 21.38
CA TYR A 663 1.61 5.28 22.54
C TYR A 663 1.43 6.39 23.60
N SER A 664 2.49 7.15 23.90
CA SER A 664 2.48 8.29 24.82
C SER A 664 1.49 9.38 24.41
N ASP A 665 1.37 9.67 23.11
CA ASP A 665 0.56 10.78 22.60
C ASP A 665 -0.94 10.44 22.56
N ILE A 666 -1.29 9.18 22.31
CA ILE A 666 -2.68 8.71 22.30
C ILE A 666 -3.33 8.89 23.68
N HIS A 667 -2.57 8.73 24.76
CA HIS A 667 -3.05 8.92 26.13
C HIS A 667 -3.16 10.39 26.55
N ASN A 668 -2.51 11.31 25.83
CA ASN A 668 -2.54 12.76 26.09
C ASN A 668 -3.69 13.50 25.39
N HIS A 669 -4.77 12.80 25.02
CA HIS A 669 -6.01 13.37 24.49
C HIS A 669 -5.90 14.19 23.20
N ASP A 670 -4.96 13.91 22.29
CA ASP A 670 -5.09 14.40 20.91
C ASP A 670 -6.28 13.70 20.22
N ARG A 671 -7.45 14.35 20.32
CA ARG A 671 -8.71 13.86 19.78
C ARG A 671 -8.71 13.73 18.25
N SER A 672 -7.71 14.28 17.53
CA SER A 672 -7.68 14.23 16.07
C SER A 672 -7.34 12.83 15.54
N CYS A 673 -6.39 12.12 16.17
CA CYS A 673 -6.06 10.72 15.85
C CYS A 673 -7.04 9.72 16.48
N TYR A 674 -7.69 10.09 17.59
CA TYR A 674 -8.64 9.23 18.32
C TYR A 674 -9.77 8.67 17.44
N TYR A 675 -10.33 9.49 16.53
CA TYR A 675 -11.38 9.07 15.60
C TYR A 675 -10.87 8.11 14.51
N VAL A 676 -9.60 8.25 14.12
CA VAL A 676 -8.94 7.40 13.12
C VAL A 676 -8.63 6.02 13.70
N MET A 677 -8.22 5.95 14.98
CA MET A 677 -7.84 4.71 15.67
C MET A 677 -9.02 3.81 16.08
N ARG A 678 -10.19 4.37 16.40
CA ARG A 678 -11.36 3.58 16.85
C ARG A 678 -12.14 2.87 15.74
N GLY A 679 -11.63 2.83 14.51
CA GLY A 679 -12.22 2.04 13.43
C GLY A 679 -13.60 2.51 12.95
N GLY A 680 -14.07 3.69 13.37
CA GLY A 680 -15.34 4.30 12.97
C GLY A 680 -15.40 4.83 11.53
N GLY A 681 -14.43 4.46 10.69
CA GLY A 681 -14.32 4.86 9.29
C GLY A 681 -13.23 5.90 9.06
N TYR A 682 -12.04 5.43 8.72
CA TYR A 682 -10.99 6.26 8.09
C TYR A 682 -11.47 6.91 6.77
N MET A 683 -12.56 6.39 6.20
CA MET A 683 -13.25 6.90 5.01
C MET A 683 -14.14 8.12 5.28
N GLY A 684 -14.14 8.65 6.52
CA GLY A 684 -14.98 9.77 6.95
C GLY A 684 -14.23 11.04 7.31
N VAL A 685 -12.90 11.07 7.13
CA VAL A 685 -12.08 12.25 7.39
C VAL A 685 -11.72 12.90 6.05
N PRO A 686 -12.41 13.98 5.63
CA PRO A 686 -12.09 14.69 4.38
C PRO A 686 -10.60 15.03 4.29
N GLY A 687 -9.96 14.62 3.20
CA GLY A 687 -8.55 14.85 2.92
C GLY A 687 -7.54 14.12 3.84
N GLY A 688 -8.00 13.21 4.69
CA GLY A 688 -7.13 12.43 5.60
C GLY A 688 -6.75 13.18 6.88
N ALA A 689 -5.88 12.55 7.68
CA ALA A 689 -5.43 13.07 8.97
C ALA A 689 -4.83 14.48 8.87
N ILE A 690 -4.08 14.77 7.80
CA ILE A 690 -3.47 16.07 7.55
C ILE A 690 -4.51 17.22 7.46
N CYS A 691 -5.71 16.93 6.95
CA CYS A 691 -6.80 17.90 6.85
C CYS A 691 -7.76 17.87 8.08
N ALA A 692 -7.55 16.98 9.06
CA ALA A 692 -8.50 16.72 10.15
C ALA A 692 -8.46 17.76 11.28
N ARG A 693 -7.28 18.35 11.57
CA ARG A 693 -7.07 19.35 12.63
C ARG A 693 -7.56 20.74 12.16
N GLY A 694 -8.85 21.03 12.36
CA GLY A 694 -9.42 22.37 12.13
C GLY A 694 -9.89 22.68 10.70
N PHE A 695 -9.50 21.87 9.71
CA PHE A 695 -9.87 22.05 8.30
C PHE A 695 -10.95 21.08 7.82
N LYS A 696 -11.63 20.38 8.74
CA LYS A 696 -12.77 19.49 8.44
C LYS A 696 -13.69 20.19 7.44
N SER A 697 -13.72 19.73 6.17
CA SER A 697 -14.46 20.26 5.00
C SER A 697 -14.01 21.58 4.35
N ARG A 698 -12.82 22.11 4.67
CA ARG A 698 -12.19 23.26 4.01
C ARG A 698 -10.97 22.80 3.22
N LEU A 699 -11.18 21.94 2.21
CA LEU A 699 -10.07 21.37 1.41
C LEU A 699 -9.15 22.44 0.81
N ALA A 700 -9.71 23.57 0.37
CA ALA A 700 -8.92 24.69 -0.16
C ALA A 700 -7.88 25.23 0.84
N GLN A 701 -8.14 25.07 2.13
CA GLN A 701 -7.29 25.51 3.23
C GLN A 701 -6.54 24.33 3.87
N CYS A 702 -6.66 23.11 3.35
CA CYS A 702 -5.91 21.98 3.88
C CYS A 702 -4.40 22.24 3.72
N PRO A 703 -3.57 21.94 4.74
CA PRO A 703 -2.13 22.08 4.64
C PRO A 703 -1.56 21.38 3.41
N ARG A 704 -0.63 22.06 2.74
CA ARG A 704 0.09 21.55 1.57
C ARG A 704 1.54 21.37 1.97
N LEU A 705 2.05 20.15 1.79
CA LEU A 705 3.44 19.83 2.06
C LEU A 705 4.38 20.59 1.11
N TRP A 706 3.93 20.84 -0.13
CA TRP A 706 4.73 21.43 -1.21
C TRP A 706 4.03 22.64 -1.87
N ALA A 707 3.73 23.67 -1.06
CA ALA A 707 2.86 24.80 -1.42
C ALA A 707 3.34 25.59 -2.65
#